data_AF-A0A970WPA5-F1
#
_entry.id   AF-A0A970WPA5-F1
#
_cell.length_a   1.000
_cell.length_b   1.000
_cell.length_c   1.000
_cell.angle_alpha   90.00
_cell.angle_beta   90.00
_cell.angle_gamma   90.00
#
_symmetry.space_group_name_H-M   'P 1'
#
loop_
_entity.id
_entity.type
_entity.pdbx_description
1 polymer ?
#
loop_
_entity_poly.entity_id
_entity_poly.type
_entity_poly.pdbx_seq_one_letter_code
_entity_poly.pdbx_strand_id
1 'polypeptide(L)'
;MSRKETTIRTISLSLFLWAAVIAGAAGADPPVVGQIEQSFMLAEGNQEIRGLAVDETSAGGPRLLTLDRSGKVFVYGLGVEAAGQGRGSEAIPLELVDMLDLKTAPGNLELKDLRGLAVAVEEGRQVFYLLDWAKTNGGVYSRLHRWVAGAGNVVSIDLSLFMYRVGDREPIDVTCDGGDVVIAFDSTGYLIPDVRVQRGLVRYRWNPKTKDLEFVRHMPDAGTESSRGVAAMELDGASYLWATIGNEQVYCADGPTGRGLFFFNRPRSEDLDSTCSGLCFGAGSLWVLENVLGPDRVHRVNVTKNLDARYEGPRVLRHLKMAIRSEPEGNAEHAGTVHHYYSRPYGYEQLHNQGVWPESESLVDLSNAPNATLKSFTYDPAGDKASRQTMWVAEYGDGPARSYSSQYEIDLWTNPYKKFVYPHRVDADRTALEGTDYLADDPELYNLSDKKTYKAFIERVRSHIEGKYGARADMKNPYWAARNIVEYIQDSYYYPNREKRKPAAVDYARKHYDANPANLKIELSDHPYDKNQIIACSGTSVMVAGAMRHLGFPARWLGTGTQQGPETWDKNRNGLLDADETAESTNGHRYSQVWLGSHYGWICFDATPSKPADNDYDVPPPLQSQFRYMTRAASGHRVDNRVVYNVGSALFRPLYRDFEYDPVLAVDNNCGGDQRYNLQGRFEKPELWKNARNSIRLTNLCYVTDVKLSGPTDATRITWDLDGKWDLCPDATLSIYLQQLGDGNVPRDLKRLVRRVPHEAKSATLDLSGRHGKRFRIILRKDGDPETGGQSAQFDLE
;
A
#
# COMPACT_ATOMS: atom_id res chain seq x y z
N MET A 1 -7.32 -25.92 62.51
CA MET A 1 -7.22 -24.89 61.47
C MET A 1 -7.90 -23.63 61.99
N SER A 2 -7.14 -22.54 62.13
CA SER A 2 -7.60 -21.36 62.88
C SER A 2 -8.31 -20.36 61.96
N ARG A 3 -9.20 -19.52 62.50
CA ARG A 3 -9.89 -18.43 61.78
C ARG A 3 -8.95 -17.49 60.99
N LYS A 4 -7.63 -17.49 61.25
CA LYS A 4 -6.63 -16.74 60.46
C LYS A 4 -6.30 -17.38 59.11
N GLU A 5 -6.45 -18.70 58.94
CA GLU A 5 -6.18 -19.37 57.66
C GLU A 5 -7.29 -19.16 56.62
N THR A 6 -8.54 -19.00 57.08
CA THR A 6 -9.67 -18.73 56.19
C THR A 6 -9.63 -17.31 55.62
N THR A 7 -9.25 -16.30 56.43
CA THR A 7 -9.17 -14.91 55.96
C THR A 7 -8.03 -14.68 54.97
N ILE A 8 -6.90 -15.37 55.12
CA ILE A 8 -5.77 -15.29 54.17
C ILE A 8 -6.12 -15.96 52.84
N ARG A 9 -6.84 -17.11 52.87
CA ARG A 9 -7.31 -17.77 51.63
C ARG A 9 -8.35 -16.93 50.88
N THR A 10 -9.28 -16.25 51.55
CA THR A 10 -10.27 -15.41 50.88
C THR A 10 -9.65 -14.14 50.27
N ILE A 11 -8.64 -13.54 50.92
CA ILE A 11 -7.91 -12.38 50.38
C ILE A 11 -7.03 -12.80 49.19
N SER A 12 -6.35 -13.95 49.26
CA SER A 12 -5.58 -14.48 48.12
C SER A 12 -6.45 -14.93 46.95
N LEU A 13 -7.66 -15.48 47.18
CA LEU A 13 -8.60 -15.81 46.09
C LEU A 13 -9.18 -14.56 45.44
N SER A 14 -9.41 -13.49 46.21
CA SER A 14 -9.91 -12.20 45.70
C SER A 14 -8.84 -11.44 44.92
N LEU A 15 -7.57 -11.52 45.35
CA LEU A 15 -6.42 -11.00 44.59
C LEU A 15 -6.12 -11.83 43.34
N PHE A 16 -6.34 -13.15 43.35
CA PHE A 16 -6.23 -13.98 42.14
C PHE A 16 -7.41 -13.78 41.18
N LEU A 17 -8.63 -13.54 41.67
CA LEU A 17 -9.76 -13.18 40.80
C LEU A 17 -9.61 -11.75 40.24
N TRP A 18 -9.08 -10.79 41.00
CA TRP A 18 -8.75 -9.46 40.45
C TRP A 18 -7.56 -9.50 39.50
N ALA A 19 -6.54 -10.31 39.76
CA ALA A 19 -5.44 -10.54 38.82
C ALA A 19 -5.90 -11.30 37.56
N ALA A 20 -6.89 -12.18 37.64
CA ALA A 20 -7.47 -12.87 36.48
C ALA A 20 -8.44 -11.99 35.69
N VAL A 21 -9.14 -11.04 36.33
CA VAL A 21 -9.96 -10.01 35.65
C VAL A 21 -9.08 -8.92 35.04
N ILE A 22 -7.90 -8.64 35.61
CA ILE A 22 -6.89 -7.74 35.03
C ILE A 22 -6.04 -8.46 33.96
N ALA A 23 -5.81 -9.77 34.06
CA ALA A 23 -5.13 -10.57 33.04
C ALA A 23 -6.05 -10.98 31.87
N GLY A 24 -7.37 -11.03 32.08
CA GLY A 24 -8.38 -11.15 31.01
C GLY A 24 -8.64 -9.84 30.26
N ALA A 25 -8.02 -8.74 30.72
CA ALA A 25 -7.92 -7.46 30.02
C ALA A 25 -6.45 -7.16 29.63
N ALA A 26 -5.65 -8.20 29.38
CA ALA A 26 -4.44 -8.06 28.59
C ALA A 26 -4.85 -7.46 27.23
N GLY A 27 -4.46 -6.20 27.05
CA GLY A 27 -5.06 -5.26 26.11
C GLY A 27 -5.14 -5.80 24.70
N ALA A 28 -6.36 -5.91 24.18
CA ALA A 28 -6.54 -6.04 22.75
C ALA A 28 -5.90 -4.81 22.10
N ASP A 29 -4.98 -5.01 21.15
CA ASP A 29 -4.28 -3.91 20.49
C ASP A 29 -5.29 -2.87 20.00
N PRO A 30 -5.02 -1.56 20.18
CA PRO A 30 -5.94 -0.50 19.79
C PRO A 30 -6.36 -0.68 18.32
N PRO A 31 -7.67 -0.58 17.98
CA PRO A 31 -8.12 -0.86 16.63
C PRO A 31 -7.44 0.06 15.61
N VAL A 32 -6.98 -0.51 14.50
CA VAL A 32 -6.30 0.22 13.42
C VAL A 32 -7.32 0.58 12.33
N VAL A 33 -7.04 1.61 11.53
CA VAL A 33 -7.87 1.96 10.36
C VAL A 33 -7.98 0.76 9.41
N GLY A 34 -9.20 0.50 8.92
CA GLY A 34 -9.52 -0.64 8.06
C GLY A 34 -9.84 -1.93 8.81
N GLN A 35 -9.69 -1.98 10.13
CA GLN A 35 -10.05 -3.14 10.93
C GLN A 35 -11.58 -3.26 11.06
N ILE A 36 -12.09 -4.48 10.88
CA ILE A 36 -13.49 -4.82 11.15
C ILE A 36 -13.72 -4.72 12.65
N GLU A 37 -14.66 -3.87 13.06
CA GLU A 37 -15.12 -3.77 14.43
C GLU A 37 -16.19 -4.82 14.74
N GLN A 38 -17.14 -5.01 13.82
CA GLN A 38 -18.23 -5.98 13.92
C GLN A 38 -18.77 -6.32 12.53
N SER A 39 -19.23 -7.56 12.33
CA SER A 39 -19.95 -7.99 11.13
C SER A 39 -21.42 -8.25 11.47
N PHE A 40 -22.32 -7.92 10.56
CA PHE A 40 -23.75 -8.07 10.73
C PHE A 40 -24.38 -8.83 9.56
N MET A 41 -25.34 -9.71 9.83
CA MET A 41 -26.16 -10.38 8.82
C MET A 41 -27.43 -9.56 8.58
N LEU A 42 -27.74 -9.31 7.31
CA LEU A 42 -28.98 -8.65 6.90
C LEU A 42 -30.14 -9.68 6.85
N ALA A 43 -31.37 -9.18 6.72
CA ALA A 43 -32.54 -10.05 6.64
C ALA A 43 -32.53 -10.88 5.33
N GLU A 44 -33.02 -12.12 5.37
CA GLU A 44 -33.04 -13.04 4.20
C GLU A 44 -33.80 -12.49 2.98
N GLY A 45 -34.71 -11.53 3.19
CA GLY A 45 -35.45 -10.86 2.13
C GLY A 45 -34.63 -9.87 1.30
N ASN A 46 -33.43 -9.49 1.76
CA ASN A 46 -32.51 -8.65 1.00
C ASN A 46 -31.89 -9.46 -0.14
N GLN A 47 -32.13 -9.05 -1.38
CA GLN A 47 -31.51 -9.66 -2.55
C GLN A 47 -30.77 -8.60 -3.38
N GLU A 48 -29.45 -8.78 -3.51
CA GLU A 48 -28.59 -7.97 -4.37
C GLU A 48 -28.63 -6.48 -4.00
N ILE A 49 -28.07 -6.13 -2.84
CA ILE A 49 -28.02 -4.74 -2.38
C ILE A 49 -27.30 -3.84 -3.40
N ARG A 50 -27.92 -2.67 -3.64
CA ARG A 50 -27.50 -1.68 -4.63
C ARG A 50 -27.14 -0.32 -4.05
N GLY A 51 -27.39 -0.09 -2.76
CA GLY A 51 -27.07 1.16 -2.08
C GLY A 51 -27.12 1.03 -0.57
N LEU A 52 -26.27 1.79 0.12
CA LEU A 52 -26.23 1.87 1.57
C LEU A 52 -26.27 3.33 2.00
N ALA A 53 -27.00 3.64 3.07
CA ALA A 53 -26.96 4.93 3.73
C ALA A 53 -27.17 4.81 5.24
N VAL A 54 -26.70 5.78 6.01
CA VAL A 54 -27.06 5.92 7.42
C VAL A 54 -27.92 7.17 7.59
N ASP A 55 -29.05 7.01 8.27
CA ASP A 55 -29.85 8.11 8.78
C ASP A 55 -29.53 8.32 10.26
N GLU A 56 -28.81 9.39 10.57
CA GLU A 56 -28.50 9.76 11.96
C GLU A 56 -29.57 10.65 12.61
N THR A 57 -30.59 11.06 11.85
CA THR A 57 -31.57 12.07 12.30
C THR A 57 -32.88 11.48 12.80
N SER A 58 -33.04 10.16 12.67
CA SER A 58 -34.20 9.42 13.15
C SER A 58 -34.42 9.54 14.66
N ALA A 59 -35.66 9.81 15.08
CA ALA A 59 -36.02 9.98 16.50
C ALA A 59 -35.76 8.73 17.37
N GLY A 60 -35.68 7.55 16.76
CA GLY A 60 -35.36 6.28 17.42
C GLY A 60 -33.86 5.95 17.48
N GLY A 61 -32.99 6.91 17.15
CA GLY A 61 -31.55 6.70 17.00
C GLY A 61 -31.12 6.42 15.56
N PRO A 62 -29.80 6.28 15.31
CA PRO A 62 -29.27 6.04 13.97
C PRO A 62 -29.82 4.76 13.33
N ARG A 63 -30.03 4.81 12.02
CA ARG A 63 -30.55 3.68 11.24
C ARG A 63 -29.68 3.43 10.02
N LEU A 64 -29.45 2.16 9.71
CA LEU A 64 -28.82 1.74 8.45
C LEU A 64 -29.91 1.42 7.43
N LEU A 65 -29.82 2.01 6.25
CA LEU A 65 -30.75 1.81 5.15
C LEU A 65 -30.06 1.04 4.04
N THR A 66 -30.70 -0.02 3.54
CA THR A 66 -30.19 -0.80 2.42
C THR A 66 -31.19 -0.79 1.29
N LEU A 67 -30.78 -0.29 0.12
CA LEU A 67 -31.55 -0.35 -1.12
C LEU A 67 -31.29 -1.70 -1.78
N ASP A 68 -32.34 -2.50 -1.99
CA ASP A 68 -32.26 -3.74 -2.76
C ASP A 68 -32.52 -3.50 -4.26
N ARG A 69 -32.25 -4.50 -5.09
CA ARG A 69 -32.55 -4.45 -6.53
C ARG A 69 -34.05 -4.34 -6.85
N SER A 70 -34.92 -4.81 -5.95
CA SER A 70 -36.37 -4.79 -6.18
C SER A 70 -36.97 -3.39 -6.04
N GLY A 71 -36.22 -2.43 -5.49
CA GLY A 71 -36.67 -1.07 -5.20
C GLY A 71 -37.23 -0.91 -3.80
N LYS A 72 -36.90 -1.82 -2.87
CA LYS A 72 -37.23 -1.72 -1.46
C LYS A 72 -36.05 -1.17 -0.69
N VAL A 73 -36.34 -0.31 0.27
CA VAL A 73 -35.38 0.19 1.26
C VAL A 73 -35.70 -0.48 2.58
N PHE A 74 -34.79 -1.33 3.03
CA PHE A 74 -34.87 -1.99 4.33
C PHE A 74 -34.19 -1.10 5.37
N VAL A 75 -34.84 -0.91 6.51
CA VAL A 75 -34.39 0.00 7.56
C VAL A 75 -34.03 -0.81 8.79
N TYR A 76 -32.78 -0.71 9.20
CA TYR A 76 -32.21 -1.45 10.30
C TYR A 76 -31.89 -0.54 11.48
N GLY A 77 -32.23 -0.97 12.69
CA GLY A 77 -31.90 -0.26 13.92
C GLY A 77 -30.43 -0.43 14.31
N LEU A 78 -29.72 0.66 14.58
CA LEU A 78 -28.36 0.63 15.14
C LEU A 78 -28.44 0.83 16.66
N GLY A 79 -28.92 -0.18 17.38
CA GLY A 79 -29.09 -0.13 18.84
C GLY A 79 -27.78 0.05 19.63
N VAL A 80 -27.87 0.50 20.90
CA VAL A 80 -26.72 0.75 21.79
C VAL A 80 -25.90 -0.53 22.07
N GLU A 81 -26.50 -1.71 22.02
CA GLU A 81 -25.80 -2.99 22.21
C GLU A 81 -24.93 -3.39 21.00
N ALA A 82 -25.35 -3.03 19.78
CA ALA A 82 -24.53 -3.20 18.58
C ALA A 82 -23.28 -2.30 18.61
N ALA A 83 -23.28 -1.24 19.43
CA ALA A 83 -22.13 -0.37 19.65
C ALA A 83 -21.13 -0.90 20.70
N GLY A 84 -21.54 -1.86 21.56
CA GLY A 84 -20.78 -2.29 22.74
C GLY A 84 -20.35 -3.76 22.80
N GLN A 85 -20.86 -4.64 21.93
CA GLN A 85 -20.43 -6.04 21.91
C GLN A 85 -19.06 -6.19 21.22
N GLY A 86 -18.19 -6.96 21.87
CA GLY A 86 -16.76 -7.06 21.58
C GLY A 86 -16.42 -7.65 20.22
N ARG A 87 -15.13 -7.56 19.87
CA ARG A 87 -14.53 -8.11 18.65
C ARG A 87 -14.92 -9.58 18.45
N GLY A 88 -15.91 -9.83 17.61
CA GLY A 88 -16.31 -11.17 17.18
C GLY A 88 -16.10 -11.32 15.67
N SER A 89 -15.53 -12.45 15.25
CA SER A 89 -15.48 -12.83 13.83
C SER A 89 -16.82 -13.33 13.30
N GLU A 90 -17.75 -13.71 14.20
CA GLU A 90 -19.08 -14.16 13.83
C GLU A 90 -20.00 -12.98 13.54
N ALA A 91 -20.73 -13.08 12.43
CA ALA A 91 -21.73 -12.09 12.05
C ALA A 91 -22.99 -12.28 12.89
N ILE A 92 -23.53 -11.19 13.45
CA ILE A 92 -24.76 -11.21 14.26
C ILE A 92 -25.93 -10.64 13.44
N PRO A 93 -27.18 -11.13 13.61
CA PRO A 93 -28.33 -10.57 12.92
C PRO A 93 -28.54 -9.07 13.24
N LEU A 94 -28.79 -8.26 12.22
CA LEU A 94 -29.17 -6.85 12.40
C LEU A 94 -30.69 -6.71 12.43
N GLU A 95 -31.22 -5.97 13.40
CA GLU A 95 -32.67 -5.83 13.61
C GLU A 95 -33.32 -4.99 12.50
N LEU A 96 -34.20 -5.62 11.73
CA LEU A 96 -35.04 -4.94 10.73
C LEU A 96 -36.20 -4.25 11.46
N VAL A 97 -36.29 -2.92 11.36
CA VAL A 97 -37.29 -2.12 12.06
C VAL A 97 -38.38 -1.57 11.14
N ASP A 98 -38.11 -1.41 9.85
CA ASP A 98 -39.07 -0.92 8.86
C ASP A 98 -38.68 -1.33 7.42
N MET A 99 -39.62 -1.21 6.48
CA MET A 99 -39.41 -1.45 5.06
C MET A 99 -40.24 -0.48 4.23
N LEU A 100 -39.58 0.23 3.31
CA LEU A 100 -40.21 1.15 2.37
C LEU A 100 -40.15 0.57 0.95
N ASP A 101 -41.30 0.41 0.30
CA ASP A 101 -41.37 0.02 -1.12
C ASP A 101 -41.45 1.27 -2.01
N LEU A 102 -40.36 1.55 -2.73
CA LEU A 102 -40.24 2.75 -3.54
C LEU A 102 -41.19 2.76 -4.75
N LYS A 103 -41.66 1.59 -5.22
CA LYS A 103 -42.59 1.48 -6.36
C LYS A 103 -44.03 1.85 -5.97
N THR A 104 -44.37 1.69 -4.71
CA THR A 104 -45.72 1.99 -4.20
C THR A 104 -45.90 3.42 -3.72
N ALA A 105 -44.81 4.18 -3.69
CA ALA A 105 -44.84 5.53 -3.17
C ALA A 105 -45.48 6.54 -4.13
N PRO A 106 -46.01 7.66 -3.60
CA PRO A 106 -46.63 8.70 -4.43
C PRO A 106 -45.62 9.27 -5.42
N GLY A 107 -45.94 9.26 -6.72
CA GLY A 107 -45.09 9.85 -7.76
C GLY A 107 -45.06 9.18 -9.14
N ASN A 108 -45.63 7.97 -9.31
CA ASN A 108 -45.65 7.21 -10.59
C ASN A 108 -44.29 7.20 -11.32
N LEU A 109 -43.22 6.85 -10.61
CA LEU A 109 -41.89 6.73 -11.20
C LEU A 109 -41.72 5.38 -11.90
N GLU A 110 -41.45 5.42 -13.19
CA GLU A 110 -40.98 4.25 -13.94
C GLU A 110 -39.50 4.02 -13.61
N LEU A 111 -39.25 3.24 -12.55
CA LEU A 111 -37.91 2.87 -12.08
C LEU A 111 -37.41 1.65 -12.87
N LYS A 112 -36.22 1.73 -13.47
CA LYS A 112 -35.70 0.66 -14.35
C LYS A 112 -34.66 -0.21 -13.66
N ASP A 113 -33.59 0.37 -13.12
CA ASP A 113 -32.52 -0.36 -12.42
C ASP A 113 -31.85 0.57 -11.40
N LEU A 114 -32.52 0.65 -10.25
CA LEU A 114 -32.15 1.51 -9.13
C LEU A 114 -30.79 1.14 -8.55
N ARG A 115 -30.03 2.18 -8.17
CA ARG A 115 -28.70 2.05 -7.60
C ARG A 115 -28.34 3.27 -6.77
N GLY A 116 -27.43 3.05 -5.83
CA GLY A 116 -26.99 4.05 -4.86
C GLY A 116 -28.10 4.56 -3.96
N LEU A 117 -27.71 4.97 -2.76
CA LEU A 117 -28.64 5.52 -1.79
C LEU A 117 -27.89 6.55 -0.96
N ALA A 118 -28.37 7.79 -0.93
CA ALA A 118 -27.91 8.79 0.01
C ALA A 118 -29.08 9.37 0.79
N VAL A 119 -28.82 9.72 2.06
CA VAL A 119 -29.76 10.39 2.94
C VAL A 119 -29.21 11.77 3.27
N ALA A 120 -30.04 12.78 3.14
CA ALA A 120 -29.75 14.14 3.61
C ALA A 120 -30.94 14.68 4.41
N VAL A 121 -30.68 15.76 5.15
CA VAL A 121 -31.74 16.56 5.77
C VAL A 121 -31.74 17.94 5.12
N GLU A 122 -32.85 18.26 4.47
CA GLU A 122 -33.08 19.54 3.82
C GLU A 122 -34.30 20.22 4.44
N GLU A 123 -34.15 21.46 4.92
CA GLU A 123 -35.25 22.22 5.54
C GLU A 123 -35.96 21.44 6.67
N GLY A 124 -35.20 20.62 7.43
CA GLY A 124 -35.71 19.78 8.51
C GLY A 124 -36.48 18.53 8.05
N ARG A 125 -36.44 18.19 6.76
CA ARG A 125 -37.07 17.00 6.20
C ARG A 125 -36.01 16.04 5.66
N GLN A 126 -36.26 14.75 5.84
CA GLN A 126 -35.43 13.71 5.25
C GLN A 126 -35.62 13.66 3.73
N VAL A 127 -34.51 13.58 3.01
CA VAL A 127 -34.45 13.49 1.56
C VAL A 127 -33.60 12.28 1.16
N PHE A 128 -34.14 11.46 0.27
CA PHE A 128 -33.43 10.36 -0.37
C PHE A 128 -32.94 10.79 -1.74
N TYR A 129 -31.69 10.45 -2.04
CA TYR A 129 -31.15 10.49 -3.39
C TYR A 129 -30.93 9.08 -3.91
N LEU A 130 -31.40 8.82 -5.12
CA LEU A 130 -31.36 7.52 -5.79
C LEU A 130 -30.95 7.72 -7.24
N LEU A 131 -30.20 6.78 -7.79
CA LEU A 131 -29.86 6.77 -9.21
C LEU A 131 -30.68 5.70 -9.93
N ASP A 132 -30.96 5.95 -11.20
CA ASP A 132 -31.60 4.98 -12.10
C ASP A 132 -30.87 4.97 -13.43
N TRP A 133 -30.50 3.79 -13.93
CA TRP A 133 -29.80 3.68 -15.20
C TRP A 133 -30.16 2.43 -15.98
N ALA A 134 -30.44 2.57 -17.27
CA ALA A 134 -30.69 1.43 -18.14
C ALA A 134 -30.24 1.72 -19.57
N LYS A 135 -29.64 0.70 -20.21
CA LYS A 135 -29.39 0.72 -21.65
C LYS A 135 -30.61 0.16 -22.37
N THR A 136 -31.24 0.97 -23.23
CA THR A 136 -32.44 0.60 -23.97
C THR A 136 -32.22 0.73 -25.48
N ASN A 137 -33.12 0.16 -26.29
CA ASN A 137 -33.08 0.30 -27.74
C ASN A 137 -33.18 1.77 -28.20
N GLY A 138 -33.75 2.65 -27.37
CA GLY A 138 -33.90 4.09 -27.65
C GLY A 138 -32.77 4.97 -27.12
N GLY A 139 -31.71 4.39 -26.53
CA GLY A 139 -30.59 5.11 -25.94
C GLY A 139 -30.36 4.78 -24.47
N VAL A 140 -29.54 5.60 -23.81
CA VAL A 140 -29.23 5.48 -22.38
C VAL A 140 -30.24 6.26 -21.57
N TYR A 141 -30.83 5.60 -20.59
CA TYR A 141 -31.61 6.24 -19.53
C TYR A 141 -30.71 6.39 -18.32
N SER A 142 -30.52 7.61 -17.81
CA SER A 142 -29.63 7.89 -16.68
C SER A 142 -30.22 9.03 -15.84
N ARG A 143 -30.66 8.75 -14.61
CA ARG A 143 -31.35 9.74 -13.77
C ARG A 143 -30.83 9.81 -12.34
N LEU A 144 -30.89 11.01 -11.77
CA LEU A 144 -30.85 11.26 -10.33
C LEU A 144 -32.25 11.61 -9.85
N HIS A 145 -32.76 10.89 -8.85
CA HIS A 145 -34.01 11.17 -8.18
C HIS A 145 -33.72 11.80 -6.81
N ARG A 146 -34.36 12.93 -6.52
CA ARG A 146 -34.41 13.56 -5.20
C ARG A 146 -35.82 13.42 -4.65
N TRP A 147 -35.96 12.73 -3.54
CA TRP A 147 -37.26 12.39 -2.96
C TRP A 147 -37.37 12.85 -1.51
N VAL A 148 -38.32 13.73 -1.23
CA VAL A 148 -38.66 14.15 0.14
C VAL A 148 -39.56 13.12 0.82
N ALA A 149 -39.06 12.50 1.90
CA ALA A 149 -39.80 11.51 2.68
C ALA A 149 -41.13 12.05 3.21
N GLY A 150 -42.20 11.26 3.15
CA GLY A 150 -43.54 11.60 3.66
C GLY A 150 -44.33 12.65 2.86
N ALA A 151 -43.69 13.42 1.98
CA ALA A 151 -44.35 14.47 1.19
C ALA A 151 -44.78 14.03 -0.22
N GLY A 152 -44.25 12.90 -0.73
CA GLY A 152 -44.57 12.38 -2.07
C GLY A 152 -44.02 13.19 -3.25
N ASN A 153 -43.17 14.19 -2.98
CA ASN A 153 -42.55 15.02 -4.01
C ASN A 153 -41.24 14.38 -4.47
N VAL A 154 -41.16 14.02 -5.75
CA VAL A 154 -39.94 13.54 -6.40
C VAL A 154 -39.55 14.46 -7.54
N VAL A 155 -38.29 14.91 -7.52
CA VAL A 155 -37.65 15.62 -8.62
C VAL A 155 -36.69 14.65 -9.30
N SER A 156 -36.77 14.54 -10.64
CA SER A 156 -35.91 13.65 -11.42
C SER A 156 -35.11 14.45 -12.43
N ILE A 157 -33.81 14.22 -12.48
CA ILE A 157 -32.87 14.90 -13.38
C ILE A 157 -32.26 13.87 -14.32
N ASP A 158 -32.23 14.19 -15.61
CA ASP A 158 -31.60 13.36 -16.64
C ASP A 158 -30.09 13.65 -16.72
N LEU A 159 -29.28 12.76 -16.15
CA LEU A 159 -27.81 12.86 -16.09
C LEU A 159 -27.14 12.62 -17.45
N SER A 160 -27.87 12.13 -18.46
CA SER A 160 -27.35 11.97 -19.82
C SER A 160 -27.15 13.31 -20.54
N LEU A 161 -27.82 14.36 -20.07
CA LEU A 161 -27.71 15.69 -20.66
C LEU A 161 -26.30 16.28 -20.46
N PHE A 162 -25.79 16.91 -21.52
CA PHE A 162 -24.42 17.43 -21.61
C PHE A 162 -24.03 18.33 -20.43
N MET A 163 -24.96 19.15 -19.93
CA MET A 163 -24.71 20.08 -18.81
C MET A 163 -24.30 19.39 -17.50
N TYR A 164 -24.71 18.14 -17.29
CA TYR A 164 -24.34 17.37 -16.09
C TYR A 164 -23.02 16.61 -16.25
N ARG A 165 -22.49 16.51 -17.48
CA ARG A 165 -21.14 16.00 -17.79
C ARG A 165 -20.87 14.53 -17.42
N VAL A 166 -21.90 13.73 -17.14
CA VAL A 166 -21.81 12.25 -17.04
C VAL A 166 -22.03 11.63 -18.43
N GLY A 167 -23.11 12.05 -19.10
CA GLY A 167 -23.50 11.55 -20.42
C GLY A 167 -24.05 10.11 -20.33
N ASP A 168 -23.77 9.31 -21.35
CA ASP A 168 -24.23 7.91 -21.47
C ASP A 168 -23.56 6.92 -20.49
N ARG A 169 -22.68 7.42 -19.61
CA ARG A 169 -21.96 6.58 -18.65
C ARG A 169 -22.89 6.11 -17.54
N GLU A 170 -22.61 4.91 -17.06
CA GLU A 170 -23.32 4.28 -15.97
C GLU A 170 -23.00 5.00 -14.65
N PRO A 171 -23.95 5.69 -14.00
CA PRO A 171 -23.80 6.07 -12.60
C PRO A 171 -23.88 4.79 -11.75
N ILE A 172 -23.17 4.75 -10.64
CA ILE A 172 -22.98 3.52 -9.86
C ILE A 172 -23.47 3.71 -8.42
N ASP A 173 -23.05 4.79 -7.77
CA ASP A 173 -23.42 5.08 -6.37
C ASP A 173 -23.47 6.59 -6.10
N VAL A 174 -24.11 6.99 -4.99
CA VAL A 174 -24.33 8.39 -4.62
C VAL A 174 -24.16 8.60 -3.10
N THR A 175 -23.55 9.72 -2.72
CA THR A 175 -23.47 10.20 -1.33
C THR A 175 -23.73 11.70 -1.25
N CYS A 176 -23.98 12.21 -0.05
CA CYS A 176 -24.05 13.64 0.24
C CYS A 176 -22.83 14.09 1.05
N ASP A 177 -22.17 15.18 0.65
CA ASP A 177 -21.00 15.78 1.33
C ASP A 177 -21.29 17.26 1.60
N GLY A 178 -21.58 17.63 2.85
CA GLY A 178 -21.86 19.03 3.21
C GLY A 178 -23.03 19.67 2.44
N GLY A 179 -24.01 18.87 2.01
CA GLY A 179 -25.15 19.30 1.19
C GLY A 179 -24.92 19.24 -0.32
N ASP A 180 -23.69 19.00 -0.78
CA ASP A 180 -23.41 18.69 -2.18
C ASP A 180 -23.69 17.19 -2.44
N VAL A 181 -24.12 16.87 -3.67
CA VAL A 181 -24.35 15.49 -4.12
C VAL A 181 -23.12 15.02 -4.87
N VAL A 182 -22.55 13.88 -4.46
CA VAL A 182 -21.41 13.25 -5.13
C VAL A 182 -21.86 11.93 -5.74
N ILE A 183 -21.65 11.77 -7.04
CA ILE A 183 -22.01 10.56 -7.79
C ILE A 183 -20.73 9.89 -8.29
N ALA A 184 -20.61 8.59 -8.01
CA ALA A 184 -19.65 7.72 -8.68
C ALA A 184 -20.23 7.20 -9.99
N PHE A 185 -19.43 7.17 -11.05
CA PHE A 185 -19.85 6.70 -12.37
C PHE A 185 -18.72 5.97 -13.09
N ASP A 186 -19.07 5.14 -14.06
CA ASP A 186 -18.11 4.35 -14.82
C ASP A 186 -17.26 5.23 -15.74
N SER A 187 -16.02 5.47 -15.32
CA SER A 187 -15.01 6.22 -16.07
C SER A 187 -14.27 5.37 -17.11
N THR A 188 -14.41 4.03 -17.07
CA THR A 188 -13.59 3.13 -17.89
C THR A 188 -13.85 3.27 -19.40
N GLY A 189 -15.03 3.77 -19.78
CA GLY A 189 -15.39 4.06 -21.16
C GLY A 189 -14.73 5.30 -21.79
N TYR A 190 -13.88 6.06 -21.07
CA TYR A 190 -13.11 7.15 -21.69
C TYR A 190 -11.94 6.61 -22.52
N LEU A 191 -11.93 6.93 -23.82
CA LEU A 191 -10.86 6.53 -24.75
C LEU A 191 -9.53 7.26 -24.50
N ILE A 192 -9.57 8.48 -23.96
CA ILE A 192 -8.37 9.27 -23.63
C ILE A 192 -7.95 8.89 -22.20
N PRO A 193 -6.78 8.25 -22.00
CA PRO A 193 -6.35 7.78 -20.68
C PRO A 193 -6.26 8.89 -19.64
N ASP A 194 -5.76 10.07 -20.02
CA ASP A 194 -5.64 11.22 -19.13
C ASP A 194 -7.00 11.68 -18.60
N VAL A 195 -8.03 11.65 -19.45
CA VAL A 195 -9.40 12.00 -19.07
C VAL A 195 -9.98 10.95 -18.12
N ARG A 196 -9.69 9.67 -18.34
CA ARG A 196 -10.13 8.57 -17.47
C ARG A 196 -9.61 8.75 -16.05
N VAL A 197 -8.31 8.96 -15.87
CA VAL A 197 -7.68 9.04 -14.54
C VAL A 197 -8.02 10.31 -13.75
N GLN A 198 -8.65 11.29 -14.40
CA GLN A 198 -9.13 12.54 -13.78
C GLN A 198 -10.63 12.51 -13.46
N ARG A 199 -11.34 11.42 -13.78
CA ARG A 199 -12.80 11.30 -13.66
C ARG A 199 -13.18 10.01 -12.93
N GLY A 200 -14.49 9.78 -12.79
CA GLY A 200 -15.07 8.65 -12.06
C GLY A 200 -15.92 9.10 -10.88
N LEU A 201 -15.71 10.33 -10.41
CA LEU A 201 -16.59 11.01 -9.47
C LEU A 201 -17.02 12.36 -10.06
N VAL A 202 -18.25 12.78 -9.74
CA VAL A 202 -18.77 14.11 -10.08
C VAL A 202 -19.47 14.70 -8.87
N ARG A 203 -19.20 15.99 -8.60
CA ARG A 203 -19.84 16.75 -7.54
C ARG A 203 -20.82 17.74 -8.13
N TYR A 204 -22.00 17.78 -7.52
CA TYR A 204 -23.06 18.72 -7.82
C TYR A 204 -23.51 19.46 -6.58
N ARG A 205 -24.10 20.63 -6.79
CA ARG A 205 -24.76 21.41 -5.75
C ARG A 205 -26.22 21.59 -6.09
N TRP A 206 -27.09 21.36 -5.12
CA TRP A 206 -28.51 21.67 -5.29
C TRP A 206 -28.74 23.17 -5.12
N ASN A 207 -29.30 23.84 -6.13
CA ASN A 207 -29.69 25.23 -6.00
C ASN A 207 -31.09 25.30 -5.33
N PRO A 208 -31.20 25.81 -4.10
CA PRO A 208 -32.48 25.81 -3.39
C PRO A 208 -33.52 26.76 -4.01
N LYS A 209 -33.08 27.75 -4.80
CA LYS A 209 -33.95 28.75 -5.45
C LYS A 209 -34.50 28.26 -6.77
N THR A 210 -33.64 27.75 -7.65
CA THR A 210 -34.05 27.29 -8.98
C THR A 210 -34.50 25.83 -8.99
N LYS A 211 -34.15 25.08 -7.93
CA LYS A 211 -34.31 23.61 -7.82
C LYS A 211 -33.54 22.84 -8.90
N ASP A 212 -32.53 23.47 -9.51
CA ASP A 212 -31.62 22.84 -10.45
C ASP A 212 -30.42 22.21 -9.72
N LEU A 213 -29.83 21.21 -10.36
CA LEU A 213 -28.57 20.60 -9.97
C LEU A 213 -27.42 21.26 -10.73
N GLU A 214 -26.56 21.97 -10.03
CA GLU A 214 -25.44 22.71 -10.61
C GLU A 214 -24.18 21.83 -10.61
N PHE A 215 -23.52 21.71 -11.77
CA PHE A 215 -22.21 21.05 -11.85
C PHE A 215 -21.16 21.87 -11.10
N VAL A 216 -20.48 21.24 -10.14
CA VAL A 216 -19.35 21.83 -9.43
C VAL A 216 -18.05 21.44 -10.11
N ARG A 217 -17.75 20.12 -10.15
CA ARG A 217 -16.51 19.62 -10.75
C ARG A 217 -16.55 18.11 -11.01
N HIS A 218 -15.63 17.66 -11.87
CA HIS A 218 -15.19 16.27 -11.87
C HIS A 218 -14.08 16.07 -10.84
N MET A 219 -14.02 14.85 -10.32
CA MET A 219 -12.97 14.37 -9.43
C MET A 219 -12.52 12.98 -9.89
N PRO A 220 -11.26 12.60 -9.65
CA PRO A 220 -10.77 11.28 -10.00
C PRO A 220 -11.37 10.21 -9.07
N ASP A 221 -11.64 9.03 -9.61
CA ASP A 221 -11.73 7.80 -8.84
C ASP A 221 -10.31 7.19 -8.66
N ALA A 222 -10.21 5.90 -8.37
CA ALA A 222 -8.93 5.20 -8.31
C ALA A 222 -8.16 5.21 -9.65
N GLY A 223 -8.85 5.35 -10.78
CA GLY A 223 -8.34 5.43 -12.15
C GLY A 223 -8.02 4.06 -12.78
N THR A 224 -8.08 2.98 -12.01
CA THR A 224 -7.86 1.60 -12.48
C THR A 224 -9.16 0.84 -12.68
N GLU A 225 -10.10 1.01 -11.76
CA GLU A 225 -11.43 0.41 -11.75
C GLU A 225 -12.45 1.42 -11.24
N SER A 226 -13.70 1.28 -11.67
CA SER A 226 -14.78 2.17 -11.27
C SER A 226 -15.13 1.98 -9.80
N SER A 227 -15.42 3.08 -9.11
CA SER A 227 -15.89 3.06 -7.72
C SER A 227 -17.32 2.53 -7.66
N ARG A 228 -17.50 1.36 -7.03
CA ARG A 228 -18.79 0.70 -6.79
C ARG A 228 -19.50 1.14 -5.51
N GLY A 229 -18.85 2.00 -4.75
CA GLY A 229 -19.35 2.54 -3.50
C GLY A 229 -18.72 3.91 -3.26
N VAL A 230 -19.47 4.87 -2.75
CA VAL A 230 -18.96 6.18 -2.34
C VAL A 230 -19.64 6.65 -1.05
N ALA A 231 -18.87 7.19 -0.12
CA ALA A 231 -19.37 7.73 1.14
C ALA A 231 -18.62 9.02 1.50
N ALA A 232 -19.32 9.97 2.10
CA ALA A 232 -18.70 11.18 2.64
C ALA A 232 -18.51 11.06 4.15
N MET A 233 -17.39 11.57 4.65
CA MET A 233 -17.05 11.59 6.07
C MET A 233 -16.50 12.96 6.43
N GLU A 234 -17.01 13.54 7.51
CA GLU A 234 -16.34 14.65 8.19
C GLU A 234 -15.59 14.12 9.41
N LEU A 235 -14.34 14.52 9.57
CA LEU A 235 -13.47 14.15 10.69
C LEU A 235 -12.67 15.37 11.12
N ASP A 236 -12.82 15.79 12.37
CA ASP A 236 -12.15 16.96 12.95
C ASP A 236 -12.27 18.24 12.08
N GLY A 237 -13.42 18.42 11.43
CA GLY A 237 -13.71 19.54 10.51
C GLY A 237 -13.13 19.41 9.11
N ALA A 238 -12.45 18.31 8.79
CA ALA A 238 -11.96 17.99 7.46
C ALA A 238 -12.92 17.03 6.73
N SER A 239 -13.21 17.31 5.45
CA SER A 239 -14.05 16.47 4.59
C SER A 239 -13.21 15.43 3.83
N TYR A 240 -13.70 14.20 3.86
CA TYR A 240 -13.14 13.02 3.22
C TYR A 240 -14.18 12.30 2.38
N LEU A 241 -13.74 11.69 1.29
CA LEU A 241 -14.52 10.73 0.54
C LEU A 241 -13.92 9.34 0.72
N TRP A 242 -14.77 8.36 1.01
CA TRP A 242 -14.44 6.96 0.90
C TRP A 242 -15.04 6.41 -0.37
N ALA A 243 -14.30 5.55 -1.06
CA ALA A 243 -14.80 4.86 -2.23
C ALA A 243 -14.14 3.49 -2.39
N THR A 244 -14.70 2.65 -3.26
CA THR A 244 -14.12 1.34 -3.57
C THR A 244 -13.20 1.40 -4.78
N ILE A 245 -12.25 0.47 -4.85
CA ILE A 245 -11.47 0.17 -6.06
C ILE A 245 -11.98 -1.18 -6.55
N GLY A 246 -12.89 -1.14 -7.52
CA GLY A 246 -13.60 -2.34 -7.96
C GLY A 246 -14.26 -3.06 -6.78
N ASN A 247 -13.99 -4.37 -6.66
CA ASN A 247 -14.52 -5.17 -5.56
C ASN A 247 -13.52 -5.36 -4.41
N GLU A 248 -12.23 -5.08 -4.62
CA GLU A 248 -11.16 -5.61 -3.77
C GLU A 248 -10.75 -4.70 -2.63
N GLN A 249 -10.81 -3.38 -2.83
CA GLN A 249 -10.25 -2.42 -1.90
C GLN A 249 -11.19 -1.27 -1.61
N VAL A 250 -10.96 -0.63 -0.49
CA VAL A 250 -11.62 0.63 -0.08
C VAL A 250 -10.52 1.66 0.12
N TYR A 251 -10.73 2.86 -0.41
CA TYR A 251 -9.78 3.97 -0.33
C TYR A 251 -10.41 5.23 0.25
N CYS A 252 -9.57 6.01 0.93
CA CYS A 252 -9.87 7.35 1.41
C CYS A 252 -9.28 8.38 0.43
N ALA A 253 -10.03 9.44 0.17
CA ALA A 253 -9.66 10.56 -0.66
C ALA A 253 -9.96 11.88 0.04
N ASP A 254 -9.18 12.90 -0.30
CA ASP A 254 -9.47 14.28 0.07
C ASP A 254 -10.82 14.72 -0.50
N GLY A 255 -11.73 15.18 0.35
CA GLY A 255 -13.10 15.53 -0.07
C GLY A 255 -13.14 16.61 -1.15
N PRO A 256 -12.44 17.75 -1.01
CA PRO A 256 -12.47 18.84 -1.99
C PRO A 256 -11.91 18.51 -3.38
N THR A 257 -10.93 17.61 -3.47
CA THR A 257 -10.21 17.31 -4.73
C THR A 257 -10.45 15.90 -5.27
N GLY A 258 -10.95 14.97 -4.45
CA GLY A 258 -11.06 13.54 -4.76
C GLY A 258 -9.72 12.80 -4.84
N ARG A 259 -8.60 13.45 -4.46
CA ARG A 259 -7.26 12.84 -4.55
C ARG A 259 -7.11 11.74 -3.50
N GLY A 260 -6.80 10.53 -3.96
CA GLY A 260 -6.63 9.36 -3.11
C GLY A 260 -5.44 9.49 -2.16
N LEU A 261 -5.68 9.18 -0.88
CA LEU A 261 -4.72 9.29 0.22
C LEU A 261 -4.13 7.92 0.58
N PHE A 262 -4.99 6.96 0.85
CA PHE A 262 -4.60 5.60 1.23
C PHE A 262 -5.77 4.62 1.01
N PHE A 263 -5.47 3.32 1.01
CA PHE A 263 -6.45 2.25 0.87
C PHE A 263 -6.17 1.07 1.81
N PHE A 264 -7.16 0.22 2.01
CA PHE A 264 -7.05 -1.08 2.67
C PHE A 264 -7.92 -2.12 1.92
N ASN A 265 -7.67 -3.40 2.16
CA ASN A 265 -8.45 -4.47 1.55
C ASN A 265 -9.89 -4.44 2.06
N ARG A 266 -10.85 -4.56 1.15
CA ARG A 266 -12.26 -4.64 1.52
C ARG A 266 -12.47 -5.84 2.46
N PRO A 267 -13.17 -5.66 3.60
CA PRO A 267 -13.61 -6.77 4.44
C PRO A 267 -14.30 -7.86 3.61
N ARG A 268 -13.87 -9.10 3.80
CA ARG A 268 -14.49 -10.28 3.20
C ARG A 268 -14.38 -11.49 4.13
N SER A 269 -15.50 -12.09 4.46
CA SER A 269 -15.60 -13.41 5.07
C SER A 269 -15.46 -14.53 4.05
N GLU A 270 -15.89 -14.35 2.80
CA GLU A 270 -15.83 -15.36 1.73
C GLU A 270 -15.05 -14.87 0.49
N ASP A 271 -14.44 -15.80 -0.27
CA ASP A 271 -13.87 -15.50 -1.60
C ASP A 271 -14.91 -15.79 -2.68
N LEU A 272 -15.94 -14.94 -2.76
CA LEU A 272 -16.90 -14.96 -3.85
C LEU A 272 -16.48 -13.97 -4.93
N ASP A 273 -16.57 -14.39 -6.19
CA ASP A 273 -16.41 -13.52 -7.35
C ASP A 273 -17.72 -12.78 -7.64
N SER A 274 -18.24 -12.10 -6.61
CA SER A 274 -19.50 -11.37 -6.67
C SER A 274 -19.23 -9.87 -6.68
N THR A 275 -19.91 -9.18 -7.59
CA THR A 275 -19.92 -7.72 -7.64
C THR A 275 -20.70 -7.15 -6.47
N CYS A 276 -20.04 -6.35 -5.63
CA CYS A 276 -20.64 -5.83 -4.41
C CYS A 276 -20.58 -4.29 -4.42
N SER A 277 -21.75 -3.65 -4.40
CA SER A 277 -21.91 -2.19 -4.43
C SER A 277 -22.51 -1.70 -3.12
N GLY A 278 -22.03 -0.58 -2.61
CA GLY A 278 -22.55 -0.01 -1.36
C GLY A 278 -21.45 0.26 -0.34
N LEU A 279 -21.37 1.52 0.03
CA LEU A 279 -20.48 2.05 1.04
C LEU A 279 -21.19 3.24 1.67
N CYS A 280 -21.24 3.33 3.00
CA CYS A 280 -21.72 4.54 3.65
C CYS A 280 -20.94 4.82 4.92
N PHE A 281 -20.94 6.08 5.36
CA PHE A 281 -20.39 6.47 6.63
C PHE A 281 -21.52 6.99 7.52
N GLY A 282 -21.47 6.62 8.80
CA GLY A 282 -22.43 7.07 9.80
C GLY A 282 -22.30 6.25 11.08
N ALA A 283 -22.87 6.76 12.16
CA ALA A 283 -22.66 6.26 13.52
C ALA A 283 -21.16 6.14 13.88
N GLY A 284 -20.35 7.07 13.36
CA GLY A 284 -18.90 7.14 13.60
C GLY A 284 -18.05 6.04 12.94
N SER A 285 -18.60 5.27 11.99
CA SER A 285 -17.90 4.16 11.33
C SER A 285 -18.19 4.10 9.83
N LEU A 286 -17.30 3.42 9.10
CA LEU A 286 -17.52 3.09 7.70
C LEU A 286 -18.26 1.74 7.62
N TRP A 287 -19.34 1.68 6.86
CA TRP A 287 -20.14 0.49 6.64
C TRP A 287 -19.89 -0.05 5.24
N VAL A 288 -19.42 -1.29 5.17
CA VAL A 288 -18.99 -1.92 3.93
C VAL A 288 -19.82 -3.17 3.68
N LEU A 289 -20.51 -3.22 2.54
CA LEU A 289 -21.28 -4.40 2.15
C LEU A 289 -20.35 -5.57 1.76
N GLU A 290 -20.77 -6.79 2.05
CA GLU A 290 -20.25 -8.03 1.49
C GLU A 290 -21.43 -8.90 1.01
N ASN A 291 -21.36 -9.39 -0.23
CA ASN A 291 -22.28 -10.42 -0.69
C ASN A 291 -21.73 -11.78 -0.28
N VAL A 292 -22.58 -12.64 0.29
CA VAL A 292 -22.22 -14.01 0.72
C VAL A 292 -23.24 -15.02 0.22
N LEU A 293 -22.93 -16.32 0.29
CA LEU A 293 -23.94 -17.34 0.04
C LEU A 293 -24.96 -17.33 1.19
N GLY A 294 -26.19 -16.87 0.90
CA GLY A 294 -27.24 -16.66 1.90
C GLY A 294 -27.52 -15.18 2.11
N PRO A 295 -27.92 -14.75 3.32
CA PRO A 295 -28.18 -13.34 3.61
C PRO A 295 -26.91 -12.51 3.53
N ASP A 296 -26.95 -11.42 2.76
CA ASP A 296 -25.84 -10.47 2.62
C ASP A 296 -25.37 -9.95 3.98
N ARG A 297 -24.09 -9.53 4.04
CA ARG A 297 -23.45 -9.02 5.26
C ARG A 297 -23.07 -7.55 5.11
N VAL A 298 -23.01 -6.86 6.25
CA VAL A 298 -22.40 -5.53 6.33
C VAL A 298 -21.38 -5.52 7.45
N HIS A 299 -20.21 -4.94 7.17
CA HIS A 299 -19.12 -4.80 8.13
C HIS A 299 -19.04 -3.35 8.61
N ARG A 300 -18.99 -3.17 9.92
CA ARG A 300 -18.57 -1.92 10.54
C ARG A 300 -17.05 -1.88 10.61
N VAL A 301 -16.45 -0.89 9.96
CA VAL A 301 -15.00 -0.75 9.81
C VAL A 301 -14.52 0.52 10.49
N ASN A 302 -13.45 0.38 11.29
CA ASN A 302 -12.84 1.51 11.96
C ASN A 302 -12.12 2.42 10.96
N VAL A 303 -12.49 3.70 10.96
CA VAL A 303 -11.80 4.76 10.19
C VAL A 303 -11.65 6.07 10.98
N THR A 304 -11.97 6.05 12.28
CA THR A 304 -12.08 7.24 13.14
C THR A 304 -11.32 7.09 14.47
N LYS A 305 -10.98 5.87 14.89
CA LYS A 305 -10.34 5.57 16.19
C LYS A 305 -8.88 5.15 16.00
N ASN A 306 -8.05 5.51 16.97
CA ASN A 306 -6.59 5.28 17.01
C ASN A 306 -5.92 5.53 15.66
N LEU A 307 -6.17 6.70 15.11
CA LEU A 307 -5.69 7.10 13.80
C LEU A 307 -4.15 7.16 13.69
N ASP A 308 -3.45 7.20 14.84
CA ASP A 308 -1.98 7.16 14.91
C ASP A 308 -1.41 5.74 14.94
N ALA A 309 -2.29 4.74 15.14
CA ALA A 309 -1.89 3.34 15.17
C ALA A 309 -1.40 2.90 13.78
N ARG A 310 -0.35 2.09 13.80
CA ARG A 310 0.24 1.48 12.60
C ARG A 310 -0.42 0.14 12.32
N TYR A 311 -0.60 -0.17 11.05
CA TYR A 311 -0.88 -1.52 10.60
C TYR A 311 0.43 -2.27 10.43
N GLU A 312 0.52 -3.45 11.04
CA GLU A 312 1.59 -4.43 10.84
C GLU A 312 0.97 -5.75 10.38
N GLY A 313 1.39 -6.21 9.21
CA GLY A 313 0.96 -7.47 8.63
C GLY A 313 1.80 -8.66 9.13
N PRO A 314 1.51 -9.87 8.64
CA PRO A 314 2.28 -11.06 8.95
C PRO A 314 3.74 -10.94 8.49
N ARG A 315 4.65 -11.56 9.24
CA ARG A 315 6.09 -11.53 8.95
C ARG A 315 6.50 -12.52 7.85
N VAL A 316 7.45 -12.11 7.04
CA VAL A 316 8.13 -12.90 6.00
C VAL A 316 9.56 -13.10 6.49
N LEU A 317 9.95 -14.35 6.75
CA LEU A 317 11.25 -14.66 7.36
C LEU A 317 12.23 -15.13 6.27
N ARG A 318 13.42 -14.53 6.22
CA ARG A 318 14.44 -14.85 5.23
C ARG A 318 15.84 -14.86 5.85
N HIS A 319 16.70 -15.73 5.34
CA HIS A 319 18.14 -15.63 5.53
C HIS A 319 18.74 -14.83 4.38
N LEU A 320 19.39 -13.71 4.72
CA LEU A 320 20.00 -12.77 3.78
C LEU A 320 21.49 -13.05 3.63
N LYS A 321 21.94 -13.08 2.38
CA LYS A 321 23.35 -13.24 1.99
C LYS A 321 23.75 -12.17 0.99
N MET A 322 24.73 -11.35 1.35
CA MET A 322 25.34 -10.33 0.50
C MET A 322 26.77 -10.72 0.17
N ALA A 323 27.19 -10.59 -1.08
CA ALA A 323 28.54 -10.94 -1.50
C ALA A 323 29.11 -9.93 -2.50
N ILE A 324 30.40 -9.62 -2.34
CA ILE A 324 31.19 -8.80 -3.26
C ILE A 324 32.40 -9.59 -3.72
N ARG A 325 32.70 -9.52 -5.03
CA ARG A 325 33.95 -9.97 -5.64
C ARG A 325 34.56 -8.84 -6.45
N SER A 326 35.81 -8.52 -6.14
CA SER A 326 36.61 -7.55 -6.88
C SER A 326 37.77 -8.26 -7.57
N GLU A 327 38.10 -7.81 -8.79
CA GLU A 327 39.20 -8.34 -9.59
C GLU A 327 40.09 -7.20 -10.05
N PRO A 328 41.42 -7.42 -10.09
CA PRO A 328 42.32 -6.44 -10.67
C PRO A 328 42.16 -6.43 -12.20
N GLU A 329 42.36 -5.28 -12.81
CA GLU A 329 42.36 -5.13 -14.28
C GLU A 329 43.72 -5.48 -14.91
N GLY A 330 44.77 -5.56 -14.09
CA GLY A 330 46.11 -5.96 -14.49
C GLY A 330 47.00 -6.27 -13.30
N ASN A 331 48.25 -6.64 -13.57
CA ASN A 331 49.24 -6.85 -12.51
C ASN A 331 49.72 -5.50 -11.98
N ALA A 332 49.73 -5.34 -10.66
CA ALA A 332 50.31 -4.19 -9.98
C ALA A 332 50.87 -4.64 -8.62
N GLU A 333 52.07 -4.19 -8.24
CA GLU A 333 52.65 -4.52 -6.92
C GLU A 333 51.98 -3.75 -5.77
N HIS A 334 51.42 -2.58 -6.10
CA HIS A 334 50.71 -1.68 -5.19
C HIS A 334 49.37 -1.28 -5.81
N ALA A 335 48.39 -2.17 -5.73
CA ALA A 335 47.08 -1.97 -6.32
C ALA A 335 46.18 -1.02 -5.51
N GLY A 336 46.64 -0.52 -4.36
CA GLY A 336 45.86 0.29 -3.44
C GLY A 336 44.87 -0.54 -2.62
N THR A 337 44.25 0.12 -1.65
CA THR A 337 43.31 -0.52 -0.72
C THR A 337 41.96 -0.81 -1.38
N VAL A 338 41.42 -1.99 -1.14
CA VAL A 338 40.07 -2.42 -1.59
C VAL A 338 39.14 -2.54 -0.40
N HIS A 339 37.95 -1.96 -0.50
CA HIS A 339 36.92 -2.01 0.54
C HIS A 339 35.64 -2.64 -0.02
N HIS A 340 35.13 -3.66 0.66
CA HIS A 340 33.81 -4.23 0.40
C HIS A 340 32.86 -3.80 1.52
N TYR A 341 31.96 -2.86 1.23
CA TYR A 341 30.98 -2.32 2.19
C TYR A 341 29.65 -3.06 2.11
N TYR A 342 29.10 -3.40 3.28
CA TYR A 342 27.81 -4.05 3.46
C TYR A 342 26.95 -3.24 4.45
N SER A 343 25.77 -2.81 4.01
CA SER A 343 24.78 -2.17 4.88
C SER A 343 23.98 -3.25 5.61
N ARG A 344 24.05 -3.28 6.95
CA ARG A 344 23.19 -4.15 7.75
C ARG A 344 21.73 -3.67 7.63
N PRO A 345 20.73 -4.53 7.36
CA PRO A 345 19.33 -4.12 7.43
C PRO A 345 18.98 -3.53 8.80
N TYR A 346 18.12 -2.52 8.82
CA TYR A 346 17.65 -1.94 10.09
C TYR A 346 16.82 -2.92 10.91
N GLY A 347 16.87 -2.75 12.23
CA GLY A 347 16.01 -3.46 13.18
C GLY A 347 14.64 -2.79 13.37
N TYR A 348 13.74 -3.52 14.02
CA TYR A 348 12.34 -3.15 14.22
C TYR A 348 12.14 -1.82 14.95
N GLU A 349 12.99 -1.52 15.93
CA GLU A 349 12.89 -0.28 16.72
C GLU A 349 13.00 0.98 15.87
N GLN A 350 13.70 0.90 14.74
CA GLN A 350 13.84 2.03 13.82
C GLN A 350 12.88 1.95 12.63
N LEU A 351 12.63 0.74 12.13
CA LEU A 351 11.77 0.48 10.97
C LEU A 351 10.80 -0.65 11.27
N HIS A 352 9.56 -0.30 11.59
CA HIS A 352 8.54 -1.27 12.00
C HIS A 352 8.09 -2.26 10.90
N ASN A 353 8.56 -2.09 9.66
CA ASN A 353 8.30 -3.00 8.55
C ASN A 353 9.28 -4.19 8.49
N GLN A 354 10.28 -4.24 9.36
CA GLN A 354 11.33 -5.25 9.34
C GLN A 354 12.00 -5.44 10.69
N GLY A 355 12.75 -6.53 10.83
CA GLY A 355 13.65 -6.74 11.95
C GLY A 355 14.77 -7.70 11.58
N VAL A 356 15.75 -7.82 12.47
CA VAL A 356 16.92 -8.68 12.30
C VAL A 356 17.18 -9.48 13.56
N TRP A 357 17.87 -10.61 13.41
CA TRP A 357 18.41 -11.41 14.52
C TRP A 357 19.94 -11.27 14.53
N PRO A 358 20.51 -10.30 15.28
CA PRO A 358 21.95 -10.02 15.25
C PRO A 358 22.83 -11.22 15.63
N GLU A 359 22.31 -12.17 16.40
CA GLU A 359 23.00 -13.42 16.76
C GLU A 359 23.31 -14.32 15.56
N SER A 360 22.62 -14.14 14.42
CA SER A 360 22.88 -14.83 13.16
C SER A 360 23.87 -14.09 12.25
N GLU A 361 24.30 -12.89 12.64
CA GLU A 361 25.13 -12.02 11.81
C GLU A 361 26.55 -12.57 11.63
N SER A 362 27.05 -12.59 10.40
CA SER A 362 28.43 -12.96 10.11
C SER A 362 29.02 -12.18 8.93
N LEU A 363 30.33 -11.91 8.99
CA LEU A 363 31.12 -11.36 7.88
C LEU A 363 32.36 -12.24 7.71
N VAL A 364 32.61 -12.71 6.49
CA VAL A 364 33.74 -13.58 6.18
C VAL A 364 34.51 -13.10 4.95
N ASP A 365 35.84 -13.20 5.00
CA ASP A 365 36.69 -13.16 3.81
C ASP A 365 36.74 -14.55 3.18
N LEU A 366 36.33 -14.66 1.92
CA LEU A 366 36.35 -15.89 1.14
C LEU A 366 37.64 -16.03 0.33
N SER A 367 38.45 -14.98 0.24
CA SER A 367 39.72 -14.98 -0.50
C SER A 367 40.92 -15.45 0.31
N ASN A 368 40.76 -15.60 1.64
CA ASN A 368 41.83 -15.90 2.59
C ASN A 368 43.06 -15.01 2.35
N ALA A 369 42.80 -13.72 2.14
CA ALA A 369 43.83 -12.76 1.84
C ALA A 369 44.57 -12.40 3.13
N PRO A 370 45.92 -12.50 3.17
CA PRO A 370 46.68 -12.24 4.40
C PRO A 370 46.61 -10.77 4.86
N ASN A 371 46.18 -9.88 3.97
CA ASN A 371 45.95 -8.45 4.19
C ASN A 371 44.47 -8.11 4.43
N ALA A 372 43.60 -9.09 4.65
CA ALA A 372 42.19 -8.84 4.95
C ALA A 372 41.99 -8.41 6.40
N THR A 373 41.22 -7.34 6.60
CA THR A 373 40.73 -6.86 7.90
C THR A 373 39.22 -6.72 7.84
N LEU A 374 38.52 -7.40 8.76
CA LEU A 374 37.07 -7.32 8.90
C LEU A 374 36.72 -6.36 10.04
N LYS A 375 35.89 -5.35 9.76
CA LYS A 375 35.50 -4.34 10.74
C LYS A 375 34.06 -3.91 10.60
N SER A 376 33.49 -3.42 11.70
CA SER A 376 32.21 -2.73 11.72
C SER A 376 32.40 -1.25 12.05
N PHE A 377 31.52 -0.40 11.55
CA PHE A 377 31.41 0.99 12.00
C PHE A 377 29.94 1.43 11.97
N THR A 378 29.65 2.58 12.58
CA THR A 378 28.30 3.15 12.58
C THR A 378 28.31 4.56 12.01
N TYR A 379 27.19 4.99 11.45
CA TYR A 379 26.95 6.40 11.14
C TYR A 379 25.54 6.82 11.54
N ASP A 380 25.42 8.07 11.95
CA ASP A 380 24.16 8.69 12.39
C ASP A 380 23.69 9.65 11.28
N PRO A 381 22.67 9.30 10.47
CA PRO A 381 22.22 10.14 9.37
C PRO A 381 21.82 11.53 9.90
N ALA A 382 22.45 12.60 9.43
CA ALA A 382 22.20 13.96 9.92
C ALA A 382 22.36 14.10 11.46
N GLY A 383 23.30 13.36 12.06
CA GLY A 383 23.53 13.35 13.51
C GLY A 383 22.42 12.64 14.31
N ASP A 384 21.45 12.02 13.65
CA ASP A 384 20.33 11.34 14.28
C ASP A 384 20.72 9.95 14.80
N LYS A 385 20.97 9.87 16.10
CA LYS A 385 21.28 8.61 16.80
C LYS A 385 20.12 7.61 16.78
N ALA A 386 18.88 8.07 16.69
CA ALA A 386 17.72 7.18 16.60
C ALA A 386 17.66 6.46 15.25
N SER A 387 18.35 6.99 14.23
CA SER A 387 18.45 6.40 12.88
C SER A 387 19.83 5.77 12.60
N ARG A 388 20.62 5.47 13.64
CA ARG A 388 21.98 4.92 13.52
C ARG A 388 22.01 3.68 12.65
N GLN A 389 22.84 3.72 11.62
CA GLN A 389 23.13 2.59 10.74
C GLN A 389 24.40 1.86 11.20
N THR A 390 24.39 0.53 11.11
CA THR A 390 25.61 -0.29 11.28
C THR A 390 26.10 -0.80 9.93
N MET A 391 27.38 -0.64 9.68
CA MET A 391 28.02 -1.02 8.42
C MET A 391 29.12 -2.02 8.69
N TRP A 392 29.30 -2.96 7.77
CA TRP A 392 30.37 -3.95 7.78
C TRP A 392 31.30 -3.72 6.61
N VAL A 393 32.59 -3.95 6.83
CA VAL A 393 33.65 -3.75 5.83
C VAL A 393 34.61 -4.93 5.86
N ALA A 394 34.82 -5.54 4.70
CA ALA A 394 36.05 -6.28 4.46
C ALA A 394 37.03 -5.34 3.73
N GLU A 395 38.10 -4.96 4.43
CA GLU A 395 39.18 -4.14 3.90
C GLU A 395 40.36 -5.03 3.52
N TYR A 396 40.90 -4.84 2.33
CA TYR A 396 42.11 -5.49 1.87
C TYR A 396 43.17 -4.41 1.69
N GLY A 397 44.18 -4.41 2.55
CA GLY A 397 45.25 -3.42 2.54
C GLY A 397 46.04 -3.42 1.22
N ASP A 398 46.78 -2.34 0.95
CA ASP A 398 47.63 -2.25 -0.24
C ASP A 398 48.60 -3.43 -0.35
N GLY A 399 48.84 -3.86 -1.59
CA GLY A 399 49.71 -4.98 -1.93
C GLY A 399 49.51 -5.45 -3.37
N PRO A 400 50.09 -6.61 -3.72
CA PRO A 400 50.01 -7.15 -5.06
C PRO A 400 48.56 -7.41 -5.49
N ALA A 401 48.24 -7.00 -6.72
CA ALA A 401 46.96 -7.19 -7.36
C ALA A 401 46.52 -8.66 -7.31
N ARG A 402 45.39 -8.93 -6.66
CA ARG A 402 44.78 -10.27 -6.57
C ARG A 402 43.26 -10.17 -6.46
N SER A 403 42.55 -11.23 -6.81
CA SER A 403 41.10 -11.27 -6.60
C SER A 403 40.74 -11.30 -5.12
N TYR A 404 39.74 -10.50 -4.74
CA TYR A 404 39.18 -10.44 -3.40
C TYR A 404 37.72 -10.82 -3.41
N SER A 405 37.26 -11.52 -2.38
CA SER A 405 35.86 -11.89 -2.23
C SER A 405 35.49 -11.98 -0.76
N SER A 406 34.37 -11.35 -0.39
CA SER A 406 33.82 -11.46 0.96
C SER A 406 32.31 -11.63 0.92
N GLN A 407 31.76 -11.99 2.06
CA GLN A 407 30.34 -12.30 2.22
C GLN A 407 29.85 -11.88 3.60
N TYR A 408 28.66 -11.30 3.63
CA TYR A 408 27.94 -10.91 4.83
C TYR A 408 26.60 -11.64 4.88
N GLU A 409 26.23 -12.19 6.03
CA GLU A 409 24.98 -12.94 6.23
C GLU A 409 24.27 -12.51 7.51
N ILE A 410 22.92 -12.53 7.48
CA ILE A 410 22.06 -12.27 8.65
C ILE A 410 20.64 -12.80 8.40
N ASP A 411 19.98 -13.29 9.42
CA ASP A 411 18.54 -13.58 9.39
C ASP A 411 17.73 -12.32 9.64
N LEU A 412 16.67 -12.15 8.87
CA LEU A 412 15.79 -10.99 8.96
C LEU A 412 14.34 -11.37 8.70
N TRP A 413 13.46 -10.47 9.07
CA TRP A 413 12.07 -10.53 8.67
C TRP A 413 11.60 -9.18 8.09
N THR A 414 10.66 -9.23 7.17
CA THR A 414 9.91 -8.07 6.68
C THR A 414 8.41 -8.29 6.89
N ASN A 415 7.60 -7.25 6.90
CA ASN A 415 6.15 -7.36 6.88
C ASN A 415 5.50 -6.16 6.17
N PRO A 416 4.25 -6.31 5.71
CA PRO A 416 3.43 -5.18 5.32
C PRO A 416 3.33 -4.19 6.48
N TYR A 417 3.62 -2.92 6.22
CA TYR A 417 3.55 -1.86 7.23
C TYR A 417 2.92 -0.60 6.64
N LYS A 418 2.00 0.02 7.38
CA LYS A 418 1.34 1.25 6.95
C LYS A 418 0.94 2.15 8.10
N LYS A 419 1.10 3.46 7.90
CA LYS A 419 0.39 4.50 8.63
C LYS A 419 -0.65 5.14 7.69
N PHE A 420 -1.87 5.28 8.17
CA PHE A 420 -2.96 5.88 7.41
C PHE A 420 -2.97 7.39 7.65
N VAL A 421 -2.33 8.14 6.76
CA VAL A 421 -2.10 9.58 6.96
C VAL A 421 -3.34 10.38 6.60
N TYR A 422 -3.96 11.01 7.60
CA TYR A 422 -4.96 12.06 7.42
C TYR A 422 -4.25 13.42 7.38
N PRO A 423 -4.22 14.12 6.22
CA PRO A 423 -3.41 15.32 6.07
C PRO A 423 -3.74 16.45 7.03
N HIS A 424 -4.98 16.57 7.51
CA HIS A 424 -5.37 17.62 8.46
C HIS A 424 -4.74 17.46 9.85
N ARG A 425 -4.30 16.23 10.20
CA ARG A 425 -3.63 15.92 11.49
C ARG A 425 -2.11 16.02 11.40
N VAL A 426 -1.58 16.32 10.23
CA VAL A 426 -0.14 16.57 10.05
C VAL A 426 0.21 17.87 10.77
N ASP A 427 1.22 17.82 11.63
CA ASP A 427 1.63 18.93 12.46
C ASP A 427 3.07 19.38 12.16
N ALA A 428 3.49 20.49 12.79
CA ALA A 428 4.83 21.05 12.67
C ALA A 428 5.78 20.62 13.78
N ASP A 429 5.37 19.70 14.68
CA ASP A 429 6.19 19.22 15.79
C ASP A 429 7.41 18.48 15.24
N ARG A 430 8.58 18.88 15.72
CA ARG A 430 9.89 18.35 15.37
C ARG A 430 10.74 18.09 16.60
N THR A 431 10.16 18.02 17.79
CA THR A 431 10.91 17.80 19.03
C THR A 431 11.72 16.49 18.96
N ALA A 432 11.19 15.45 18.33
CA ALA A 432 11.93 14.19 18.07
C ALA A 432 13.16 14.34 17.15
N LEU A 433 13.28 15.46 16.43
CA LEU A 433 14.37 15.77 15.51
C LEU A 433 15.26 16.92 16.01
N GLU A 434 15.07 17.40 17.24
CA GLU A 434 15.92 18.46 17.81
C GLU A 434 17.39 18.04 17.83
N GLY A 435 18.26 18.95 17.39
CA GLY A 435 19.71 18.70 17.31
C GLY A 435 20.16 17.87 16.10
N THR A 436 19.25 17.56 15.16
CA THR A 436 19.59 16.87 13.90
C THR A 436 19.75 17.85 12.73
N ASP A 437 20.50 17.41 11.71
CA ASP A 437 20.84 18.19 10.52
C ASP A 437 19.95 17.88 9.31
N TYR A 438 18.72 17.38 9.51
CA TYR A 438 17.83 16.99 8.39
C TYR A 438 17.38 18.17 7.51
N LEU A 439 17.60 19.41 7.96
CA LEU A 439 17.38 20.63 7.18
C LEU A 439 18.67 21.28 6.67
N ALA A 440 19.84 20.76 7.09
CA ALA A 440 21.11 21.23 6.59
C ALA A 440 21.26 20.85 5.11
N ASP A 441 22.02 21.69 4.40
CA ASP A 441 22.37 21.44 3.01
C ASP A 441 23.50 20.42 2.91
N ASP A 442 23.42 19.59 1.87
CA ASP A 442 24.54 18.84 1.34
C ASP A 442 24.76 19.39 -0.07
N PRO A 443 25.81 20.20 -0.30
CA PRO A 443 26.02 20.81 -1.61
C PRO A 443 26.28 19.82 -2.75
N GLU A 444 26.73 18.59 -2.45
CA GLU A 444 26.95 17.55 -3.45
C GLU A 444 25.67 16.80 -3.81
N LEU A 445 24.71 16.72 -2.87
CA LEU A 445 23.47 15.97 -3.05
C LEU A 445 22.25 16.84 -3.36
N TYR A 446 22.15 18.04 -2.77
CA TYR A 446 20.97 18.91 -2.86
C TYR A 446 21.27 20.31 -3.41
N ASN A 447 22.35 20.94 -2.94
CA ASN A 447 22.70 22.33 -3.24
C ASN A 447 21.54 23.31 -3.00
N LEU A 448 21.01 23.34 -1.78
CA LEU A 448 19.90 24.20 -1.34
C LEU A 448 20.20 25.70 -1.44
N SER A 449 21.46 26.09 -1.65
CA SER A 449 21.87 27.46 -1.93
C SER A 449 21.26 28.03 -3.23
N ASP A 450 20.94 27.18 -4.21
CA ASP A 450 20.28 27.55 -5.47
C ASP A 450 18.77 27.77 -5.30
N LYS A 451 18.42 28.82 -4.57
CA LYS A 451 17.02 29.16 -4.27
C LYS A 451 16.19 29.47 -5.51
N LYS A 452 16.82 29.88 -6.61
CA LYS A 452 16.11 30.25 -7.85
C LYS A 452 15.51 29.01 -8.50
N THR A 453 16.31 27.96 -8.67
CA THR A 453 15.88 26.71 -9.31
C THR A 453 14.78 26.02 -8.51
N TYR A 454 14.93 25.93 -7.17
CA TYR A 454 13.89 25.37 -6.32
C TYR A 454 12.59 26.18 -6.37
N LYS A 455 12.64 27.53 -6.29
CA LYS A 455 11.43 28.36 -6.38
C LYS A 455 10.69 28.18 -7.70
N ALA A 456 11.42 28.15 -8.82
CA ALA A 456 10.83 27.94 -10.14
C ALA A 456 10.15 26.56 -10.24
N PHE A 457 10.79 25.52 -9.70
CA PHE A 457 10.23 24.17 -9.65
C PHE A 457 8.95 24.07 -8.82
N ILE A 458 8.94 24.65 -7.61
CA ILE A 458 7.74 24.67 -6.78
C ILE A 458 6.59 25.39 -7.49
N GLU A 459 6.87 26.42 -8.28
CA GLU A 459 5.84 27.11 -9.05
C GLU A 459 5.29 26.27 -10.22
N ARG A 460 6.15 25.50 -10.91
CA ARG A 460 5.71 24.51 -11.90
C ARG A 460 4.84 23.43 -11.26
N VAL A 461 5.23 22.93 -10.09
CA VAL A 461 4.43 21.96 -9.33
C VAL A 461 3.05 22.55 -8.98
N ARG A 462 2.99 23.80 -8.51
CA ARG A 462 1.70 24.47 -8.21
C ARG A 462 0.82 24.57 -9.45
N SER A 463 1.39 25.07 -10.55
CA SER A 463 0.69 25.26 -11.82
C SER A 463 0.17 23.92 -12.37
N HIS A 464 0.96 22.84 -12.28
CA HIS A 464 0.55 21.50 -12.69
C HIS A 464 -0.64 20.99 -11.88
N ILE A 465 -0.57 21.06 -10.56
CA ILE A 465 -1.63 20.58 -9.67
C ILE A 465 -2.92 21.40 -9.83
N GLU A 466 -2.80 22.73 -9.96
CA GLU A 466 -3.93 23.60 -10.23
C GLU A 466 -4.56 23.33 -11.60
N GLY A 467 -3.74 23.11 -12.63
CA GLY A 467 -4.22 22.72 -13.96
C GLY A 467 -4.89 21.34 -13.97
N LYS A 468 -4.34 20.36 -13.24
CA LYS A 468 -4.82 18.98 -13.20
C LYS A 468 -6.13 18.82 -12.43
N TYR A 469 -6.27 19.49 -11.30
CA TYR A 469 -7.41 19.30 -10.39
C TYR A 469 -8.32 20.51 -10.31
N GLY A 470 -7.93 21.69 -10.80
CA GLY A 470 -8.65 22.95 -10.56
C GLY A 470 -8.62 23.37 -9.09
N ALA A 471 -7.58 22.99 -8.35
CA ALA A 471 -7.42 23.28 -6.94
C ALA A 471 -5.98 23.73 -6.65
N ARG A 472 -5.84 24.77 -5.83
CA ARG A 472 -4.51 25.29 -5.47
C ARG A 472 -3.70 24.23 -4.74
N ALA A 473 -2.45 24.07 -5.14
CA ALA A 473 -1.52 23.16 -4.49
C ALA A 473 -1.13 23.68 -3.09
N ASP A 474 -1.46 22.92 -2.05
CA ASP A 474 -0.96 23.20 -0.70
C ASP A 474 0.52 22.78 -0.60
N MET A 475 1.39 23.78 -0.43
CA MET A 475 2.83 23.61 -0.22
C MET A 475 3.25 23.93 1.22
N LYS A 476 2.30 24.20 2.12
CA LYS A 476 2.52 24.49 3.54
C LYS A 476 2.28 23.27 4.44
N ASN A 477 1.39 22.37 4.03
CA ASN A 477 1.27 21.06 4.67
C ASN A 477 2.32 20.09 4.09
N PRO A 478 3.19 19.44 4.90
CA PRO A 478 4.27 18.62 4.37
C PRO A 478 3.78 17.37 3.63
N TYR A 479 2.63 16.81 3.98
CA TYR A 479 2.03 15.71 3.21
C TYR A 479 1.66 16.19 1.81
N TRP A 480 0.91 17.29 1.70
CA TRP A 480 0.48 17.81 0.41
C TRP A 480 1.65 18.31 -0.44
N ALA A 481 2.63 18.97 0.16
CA ALA A 481 3.84 19.39 -0.53
C ALA A 481 4.58 18.19 -1.15
N ALA A 482 4.83 17.13 -0.36
CA ALA A 482 5.47 15.91 -0.85
C ALA A 482 4.63 15.22 -1.93
N ARG A 483 3.32 15.10 -1.71
CA ARG A 483 2.40 14.50 -2.67
C ARG A 483 2.37 15.26 -4.00
N ASN A 484 2.32 16.60 -3.97
CA ASN A 484 2.32 17.44 -5.17
C ASN A 484 3.61 17.27 -5.98
N ILE A 485 4.77 17.22 -5.30
CA ILE A 485 6.07 16.98 -5.95
C ILE A 485 6.12 15.59 -6.57
N VAL A 486 5.67 14.55 -5.85
CA VAL A 486 5.62 13.16 -6.33
C VAL A 486 4.74 13.03 -7.58
N GLU A 487 3.56 13.66 -7.58
CA GLU A 487 2.65 13.64 -8.74
C GLU A 487 3.27 14.35 -9.94
N TYR A 488 3.82 15.55 -9.74
CA TYR A 488 4.47 16.31 -10.81
C TYR A 488 5.62 15.53 -11.46
N ILE A 489 6.51 14.94 -10.65
CA ILE A 489 7.64 14.17 -11.17
C ILE A 489 7.15 12.94 -11.96
N GLN A 490 6.15 12.23 -11.46
CA GLN A 490 5.64 11.05 -12.16
C GLN A 490 4.87 11.36 -13.45
N ASP A 491 4.29 12.56 -13.55
CA ASP A 491 3.58 13.01 -14.75
C ASP A 491 4.50 13.73 -15.76
N SER A 492 5.72 14.12 -15.36
CA SER A 492 6.61 14.93 -16.21
C SER A 492 7.83 14.20 -16.74
N TYR A 493 8.22 13.06 -16.15
CA TYR A 493 9.46 12.38 -16.51
C TYR A 493 9.26 10.89 -16.85
N TYR A 494 10.17 10.33 -17.62
CA TYR A 494 10.26 8.88 -17.84
C TYR A 494 11.42 8.23 -17.07
N TYR A 495 11.26 6.94 -16.80
CA TYR A 495 12.29 6.09 -16.21
C TYR A 495 13.27 5.57 -17.29
N PRO A 496 14.56 5.35 -16.95
CA PRO A 496 15.54 4.76 -17.84
C PRO A 496 15.18 3.36 -18.36
N ASN A 497 15.68 3.01 -19.55
CA ASN A 497 15.65 1.66 -20.10
C ASN A 497 17.03 1.22 -20.61
N ARG A 498 17.64 0.26 -19.90
CA ARG A 498 18.96 -0.30 -20.23
C ARG A 498 18.98 -1.10 -21.53
N GLU A 499 17.99 -1.96 -21.76
CA GLU A 499 17.90 -2.81 -22.97
C GLU A 499 17.86 -1.98 -24.26
N LYS A 500 17.28 -0.79 -24.18
CA LYS A 500 17.18 0.15 -25.31
C LYS A 500 18.24 1.24 -25.29
N ARG A 501 19.23 1.15 -24.39
CA ARG A 501 20.32 2.13 -24.24
C ARG A 501 19.81 3.56 -24.01
N LYS A 502 18.80 3.70 -23.15
CA LYS A 502 18.21 4.97 -22.71
C LYS A 502 18.53 5.21 -21.23
N PRO A 503 19.77 5.66 -20.89
CA PRO A 503 20.17 5.89 -19.51
C PRO A 503 19.51 7.16 -18.93
N ALA A 504 19.67 7.37 -17.63
CA ALA A 504 19.28 8.63 -17.01
C ALA A 504 20.08 9.81 -17.57
N ALA A 505 19.48 11.00 -17.59
CA ALA A 505 20.15 12.22 -18.04
C ALA A 505 21.33 12.57 -17.11
N VAL A 506 22.50 12.78 -17.72
CA VAL A 506 23.78 13.12 -17.04
C VAL A 506 24.49 14.27 -17.76
N ASP A 507 25.20 15.10 -17.00
CA ASP A 507 26.12 16.13 -17.50
C ASP A 507 27.41 16.11 -16.66
N TYR A 508 28.43 15.44 -17.21
CA TYR A 508 29.72 15.25 -16.56
C TYR A 508 30.49 16.55 -16.31
N ALA A 509 30.36 17.52 -17.22
CA ALA A 509 31.06 18.80 -17.09
C ALA A 509 30.56 19.59 -15.87
N ARG A 510 29.26 19.47 -15.55
CA ARG A 510 28.63 20.06 -14.36
C ARG A 510 28.61 19.13 -13.14
N LYS A 511 29.24 17.95 -13.21
CA LYS A 511 29.18 16.90 -12.15
C LYS A 511 27.74 16.45 -11.84
N HIS A 512 26.87 16.48 -12.84
CA HIS A 512 25.48 16.04 -12.79
C HIS A 512 25.41 14.54 -13.17
N TYR A 513 25.51 13.67 -12.19
CA TYR A 513 25.43 12.22 -12.37
C TYR A 513 24.00 11.73 -12.11
N ASP A 514 23.71 10.43 -12.23
CA ASP A 514 22.38 9.88 -11.95
C ASP A 514 21.88 10.22 -10.52
N ALA A 515 22.81 10.31 -9.55
CA ALA A 515 22.50 10.51 -8.13
C ALA A 515 22.79 11.91 -7.54
N ASN A 516 23.33 12.87 -8.31
CA ASN A 516 23.82 14.17 -7.79
C ASN A 516 23.41 15.37 -8.68
N PRO A 517 23.44 16.60 -8.14
CA PRO A 517 22.59 17.10 -7.05
C PRO A 517 21.16 17.40 -7.52
N ALA A 518 20.24 17.46 -6.55
CA ALA A 518 18.81 17.66 -6.79
C ALA A 518 18.46 18.90 -7.61
N ASN A 519 19.15 20.04 -7.42
CA ASN A 519 18.89 21.26 -8.19
C ASN A 519 19.14 21.05 -9.69
N LEU A 520 20.20 20.33 -10.09
CA LEU A 520 20.48 20.03 -11.49
C LEU A 520 19.44 19.07 -12.09
N LYS A 521 18.93 18.11 -11.31
CA LYS A 521 17.82 17.24 -11.73
C LYS A 521 16.52 18.03 -11.91
N ILE A 522 16.28 19.00 -11.04
CA ILE A 522 15.14 19.90 -11.13
C ILE A 522 15.22 20.80 -12.36
N GLU A 523 16.40 21.33 -12.71
CA GLU A 523 16.64 22.15 -13.90
C GLU A 523 16.13 21.46 -15.18
N LEU A 524 16.20 20.13 -15.26
CA LEU A 524 15.70 19.36 -16.39
C LEU A 524 14.19 19.56 -16.68
N SER A 525 13.38 19.98 -15.70
CA SER A 525 11.95 20.30 -15.94
C SER A 525 11.70 21.76 -16.34
N ASP A 526 12.73 22.60 -16.46
CA ASP A 526 12.55 24.03 -16.80
C ASP A 526 12.28 24.28 -18.29
N HIS A 527 12.29 23.21 -19.10
CA HIS A 527 12.04 23.25 -20.53
C HIS A 527 10.75 22.51 -20.87
N PRO A 528 10.08 22.85 -21.99
CA PRO A 528 9.03 22.00 -22.55
C PRO A 528 9.52 20.56 -22.65
N TYR A 529 8.59 19.61 -22.57
CA TYR A 529 8.91 18.19 -22.66
C TYR A 529 9.86 17.91 -23.82
N ASP A 530 10.94 17.20 -23.51
CA ASP A 530 11.84 16.61 -24.51
C ASP A 530 12.10 15.15 -24.16
N LYS A 531 12.38 14.36 -25.20
CA LYS A 531 12.53 12.90 -25.12
C LYS A 531 13.72 12.39 -24.31
N ASN A 532 14.61 13.28 -23.87
CA ASN A 532 15.77 12.95 -23.07
C ASN A 532 15.59 13.28 -21.59
N GLN A 533 14.40 13.76 -21.17
CA GLN A 533 14.04 13.95 -19.76
C GLN A 533 13.81 12.61 -19.04
N ILE A 534 14.91 11.86 -18.86
CA ILE A 534 14.95 10.53 -18.30
C ILE A 534 15.61 10.58 -16.92
N ILE A 535 14.94 10.06 -15.89
CA ILE A 535 15.42 10.12 -14.50
C ILE A 535 15.15 8.85 -13.72
N ALA A 536 16.17 8.37 -13.00
CA ALA A 536 16.08 7.16 -12.18
C ALA A 536 15.49 7.43 -10.78
N CYS A 537 15.31 6.35 -10.02
CA CYS A 537 14.84 6.40 -8.63
C CYS A 537 15.78 7.26 -7.75
N SER A 538 17.08 7.23 -8.03
CA SER A 538 18.07 8.05 -7.33
C SER A 538 17.84 9.55 -7.52
N GLY A 539 17.82 10.02 -8.77
CA GLY A 539 17.57 11.42 -9.10
C GLY A 539 16.26 11.94 -8.51
N THR A 540 15.17 11.16 -8.63
CA THR A 540 13.87 11.59 -8.08
C THR A 540 13.82 11.64 -6.56
N SER A 541 14.48 10.71 -5.86
CA SER A 541 14.55 10.74 -4.40
C SER A 541 15.26 11.99 -3.87
N VAL A 542 16.36 12.42 -4.52
CA VAL A 542 17.08 13.64 -4.12
C VAL A 542 16.31 14.89 -4.51
N MET A 543 15.58 14.90 -5.64
CA MET A 543 14.65 15.99 -5.98
C MET A 543 13.59 16.18 -4.92
N VAL A 544 12.92 15.09 -4.50
CA VAL A 544 11.89 15.15 -3.45
C VAL A 544 12.50 15.64 -2.14
N ALA A 545 13.59 15.03 -1.67
CA ALA A 545 14.19 15.41 -0.40
C ALA A 545 14.73 16.85 -0.42
N GLY A 546 15.40 17.26 -1.50
CA GLY A 546 15.91 18.62 -1.68
C GLY A 546 14.79 19.67 -1.73
N ALA A 547 13.72 19.42 -2.48
CA ALA A 547 12.58 20.32 -2.56
C ALA A 547 11.84 20.43 -1.21
N MET A 548 11.68 19.32 -0.49
CA MET A 548 11.08 19.35 0.86
C MET A 548 11.94 20.10 1.86
N ARG A 549 13.27 19.92 1.85
CA ARG A 549 14.20 20.69 2.68
C ARG A 549 14.19 22.17 2.34
N HIS A 550 14.12 22.52 1.05
CA HIS A 550 13.97 23.91 0.60
C HIS A 550 12.68 24.56 1.16
N LEU A 551 11.59 23.80 1.23
CA LEU A 551 10.34 24.24 1.86
C LEU A 551 10.39 24.25 3.40
N GLY A 552 11.49 23.82 3.99
CA GLY A 552 11.70 23.79 5.43
C GLY A 552 11.14 22.54 6.11
N PHE A 553 10.90 21.45 5.38
CA PHE A 553 10.44 20.17 5.92
C PHE A 553 11.57 19.14 6.00
N PRO A 554 11.80 18.49 7.16
CA PRO A 554 12.80 17.45 7.28
C PRO A 554 12.51 16.31 6.30
N ALA A 555 13.50 15.97 5.48
CA ALA A 555 13.40 14.91 4.49
C ALA A 555 14.73 14.17 4.33
N ARG A 556 14.64 12.87 4.07
CA ARG A 556 15.78 11.96 3.91
C ARG A 556 15.48 10.93 2.82
N TRP A 557 16.49 10.18 2.40
CA TRP A 557 16.35 9.13 1.39
C TRP A 557 16.57 7.74 2.00
N LEU A 558 16.00 6.72 1.34
CA LEU A 558 16.11 5.31 1.71
C LEU A 558 16.76 4.48 0.60
N GLY A 559 17.69 3.62 0.97
CA GLY A 559 18.26 2.57 0.14
C GLY A 559 17.59 1.23 0.41
N THR A 560 16.98 0.63 -0.61
CA THR A 560 16.18 -0.60 -0.43
C THR A 560 16.50 -1.68 -1.45
N GLY A 561 16.14 -2.92 -1.15
CA GLY A 561 16.18 -4.05 -2.08
C GLY A 561 14.86 -4.80 -2.08
N THR A 562 14.57 -5.50 -3.16
CA THR A 562 13.34 -6.29 -3.34
C THR A 562 13.71 -7.66 -3.86
N GLN A 563 13.18 -8.69 -3.21
CA GLN A 563 13.28 -10.07 -3.67
C GLN A 563 12.66 -10.21 -5.07
N GLN A 564 13.37 -10.89 -5.98
CA GLN A 564 12.86 -11.21 -7.31
C GLN A 564 11.81 -12.32 -7.24
N GLY A 565 10.86 -12.30 -8.18
CA GLY A 565 9.74 -13.22 -8.19
C GLY A 565 10.13 -14.66 -8.58
N PRO A 566 9.19 -15.60 -8.43
CA PRO A 566 9.37 -17.03 -8.70
C PRO A 566 9.99 -17.35 -10.07
N GLU A 567 9.78 -16.50 -11.08
CA GLU A 567 10.33 -16.68 -12.42
C GLU A 567 11.86 -16.83 -12.48
N THR A 568 12.56 -16.42 -11.41
CA THR A 568 14.04 -16.46 -11.34
C THR A 568 14.60 -17.62 -10.52
N TRP A 569 13.77 -18.29 -9.71
CA TRP A 569 14.23 -19.32 -8.77
C TRP A 569 13.36 -20.57 -8.71
N ASP A 570 12.04 -20.50 -8.96
CA ASP A 570 11.08 -21.61 -8.87
C ASP A 570 11.21 -22.56 -10.07
N LYS A 571 12.18 -23.46 -9.98
CA LYS A 571 12.50 -24.37 -11.10
C LYS A 571 11.46 -25.47 -11.28
N ASN A 572 10.79 -25.85 -10.20
CA ASN A 572 9.81 -26.95 -10.20
C ASN A 572 8.36 -26.47 -10.40
N ARG A 573 8.12 -25.16 -10.44
CA ARG A 573 6.82 -24.50 -10.68
C ARG A 573 5.79 -24.80 -9.59
N ASN A 574 6.23 -24.95 -8.34
CA ASN A 574 5.33 -25.11 -7.20
C ASN A 574 4.91 -23.76 -6.58
N GLY A 575 5.60 -22.67 -6.92
CA GLY A 575 5.40 -21.33 -6.37
C GLY A 575 5.81 -21.20 -4.90
N LEU A 576 6.69 -22.07 -4.40
CA LEU A 576 7.24 -22.10 -3.04
C LEU A 576 8.76 -21.99 -3.12
N LEU A 577 9.37 -21.15 -2.27
CA LEU A 577 10.83 -21.02 -2.20
C LEU A 577 11.39 -22.19 -1.39
N ASP A 578 11.76 -23.26 -2.10
CA ASP A 578 12.23 -24.52 -1.51
C ASP A 578 13.63 -24.38 -0.87
N ALA A 579 14.02 -25.38 -0.06
CA ALA A 579 15.23 -25.32 0.76
C ALA A 579 16.54 -25.22 -0.05
N ASP A 580 16.56 -25.74 -1.28
CA ASP A 580 17.69 -25.67 -2.21
C ASP A 580 17.59 -24.50 -3.21
N GLU A 581 16.52 -23.71 -3.13
CA GLU A 581 16.29 -22.55 -3.98
C GLU A 581 16.77 -21.26 -3.30
N THR A 582 17.03 -20.23 -4.11
CA THR A 582 17.52 -18.96 -3.63
C THR A 582 17.01 -17.84 -4.52
N ALA A 583 16.32 -16.89 -3.93
CA ALA A 583 15.84 -15.71 -4.63
C ALA A 583 16.92 -14.62 -4.66
N GLU A 584 17.20 -14.07 -5.83
CA GLU A 584 18.02 -12.85 -5.91
C GLU A 584 17.23 -11.65 -5.38
N SER A 585 17.92 -10.68 -4.79
CA SER A 585 17.34 -9.39 -4.41
C SER A 585 18.06 -8.27 -5.15
N THR A 586 17.30 -7.25 -5.54
CA THR A 586 17.85 -6.07 -6.20
C THR A 586 18.81 -5.31 -5.28
N ASN A 587 19.95 -4.87 -5.83
CA ASN A 587 20.89 -3.98 -5.13
C ASN A 587 20.45 -2.50 -5.21
N GLY A 588 19.14 -2.23 -5.17
CA GLY A 588 18.67 -0.86 -5.04
C GLY A 588 17.34 -0.49 -5.68
N HIS A 589 16.53 0.20 -4.89
CA HIS A 589 15.57 1.23 -5.30
C HIS A 589 15.64 2.33 -4.26
N ARG A 590 15.58 3.60 -4.68
CA ARG A 590 15.68 4.76 -3.80
C ARG A 590 14.40 5.59 -3.83
N TYR A 591 13.98 6.04 -2.67
CA TYR A 591 12.86 6.96 -2.50
C TYR A 591 13.05 7.72 -1.19
N SER A 592 12.11 8.58 -0.84
CA SER A 592 12.29 9.55 0.23
C SER A 592 11.39 9.26 1.42
N GLN A 593 11.80 9.70 2.60
CA GLN A 593 10.94 9.88 3.75
C GLN A 593 10.83 11.36 4.08
N VAL A 594 9.63 11.79 4.44
CA VAL A 594 9.34 13.15 4.93
C VAL A 594 8.80 13.02 6.35
N TRP A 595 9.24 13.89 7.24
CA TRP A 595 8.69 13.99 8.58
C TRP A 595 7.34 14.70 8.56
N LEU A 596 6.29 14.01 9.00
CA LEU A 596 4.90 14.50 9.00
C LEU A 596 4.37 14.84 10.41
N GLY A 597 5.27 15.17 11.35
CA GLY A 597 4.89 15.60 12.69
C GLY A 597 4.80 14.47 13.72
N SER A 598 4.34 14.81 14.92
CA SER A 598 4.32 13.92 16.09
C SER A 598 3.48 12.66 15.91
N HIS A 599 2.35 12.77 15.21
CA HIS A 599 1.43 11.65 14.98
C HIS A 599 2.00 10.59 14.03
N TYR A 600 2.72 11.02 12.99
CA TYR A 600 3.09 10.15 11.88
C TYR A 600 4.59 9.84 11.81
N GLY A 601 5.46 10.77 12.23
CA GLY A 601 6.91 10.64 12.10
C GLY A 601 7.36 10.55 10.65
N TRP A 602 8.33 9.68 10.35
CA TRP A 602 8.86 9.46 9.00
C TRP A 602 7.90 8.66 8.11
N ILE A 603 7.49 9.25 6.98
CA ILE A 603 6.56 8.63 6.02
C ILE A 603 7.16 8.59 4.62
N CYS A 604 7.00 7.46 3.92
CA CYS A 604 7.60 7.18 2.62
C CYS A 604 6.89 7.88 1.44
N PHE A 605 7.67 8.40 0.49
CA PHE A 605 7.24 9.01 -0.76
C PHE A 605 8.16 8.60 -1.92
N ASP A 606 7.62 7.94 -2.93
CA ASP A 606 8.31 7.38 -4.09
C ASP A 606 7.90 8.06 -5.40
N ALA A 607 8.70 9.04 -5.82
CA ALA A 607 8.52 9.79 -7.06
C ALA A 607 9.05 9.07 -8.31
N THR A 608 9.51 7.82 -8.21
CA THR A 608 10.15 7.13 -9.34
C THR A 608 9.21 7.04 -10.55
N PRO A 609 9.58 7.54 -11.75
CA PRO A 609 8.66 7.56 -12.87
C PRO A 609 8.39 6.17 -13.47
N SER A 610 7.47 6.10 -14.43
CA SER A 610 7.23 4.90 -15.23
C SER A 610 8.22 4.79 -16.38
N LYS A 611 8.49 3.56 -16.84
CA LYS A 611 8.99 3.36 -18.20
C LYS A 611 7.86 3.71 -19.19
N PRO A 612 8.16 4.28 -20.37
CA PRO A 612 7.14 4.55 -21.38
C PRO A 612 6.52 3.25 -21.92
N ALA A 613 5.24 3.32 -22.30
CA ALA A 613 4.60 2.25 -23.06
C ALA A 613 5.31 2.08 -24.41
N ASP A 614 5.51 0.82 -24.83
CA ASP A 614 6.25 0.45 -26.05
C ASP A 614 7.67 1.05 -26.16
N ASN A 615 8.19 1.61 -25.05
CA ASN A 615 9.42 2.39 -24.99
C ASN A 615 9.41 3.65 -25.88
N ASP A 616 8.25 4.27 -26.11
CA ASP A 616 8.15 5.54 -26.83
C ASP A 616 8.47 6.73 -25.92
N TYR A 617 9.64 7.33 -26.13
CA TYR A 617 10.07 8.54 -25.43
C TYR A 617 9.76 9.82 -26.23
N ASP A 618 9.18 9.76 -27.42
CA ASP A 618 8.87 10.97 -28.20
C ASP A 618 7.58 11.66 -27.72
N VAL A 619 6.75 10.99 -26.92
CA VAL A 619 5.49 11.53 -26.34
C VAL A 619 5.62 11.82 -24.85
N PRO A 620 4.98 12.88 -24.31
CA PRO A 620 4.97 13.15 -22.87
C PRO A 620 4.44 11.98 -22.03
N PRO A 621 4.92 11.80 -20.79
CA PRO A 621 4.38 10.79 -19.88
C PRO A 621 2.87 10.98 -19.68
N PRO A 622 2.07 9.89 -19.71
CA PRO A 622 0.65 9.98 -19.44
C PRO A 622 0.39 10.34 -17.98
N LEU A 623 -0.75 10.96 -17.69
CA LEU A 623 -1.15 11.21 -16.32
C LEU A 623 -1.33 9.89 -15.56
N GLN A 624 -0.83 9.84 -14.34
CA GLN A 624 -0.96 8.65 -13.51
C GLN A 624 -2.29 8.62 -12.73
N SER A 625 -2.76 7.40 -12.43
CA SER A 625 -3.99 7.14 -11.66
C SER A 625 -3.83 7.43 -10.16
N GLN A 626 -4.93 7.69 -9.46
CA GLN A 626 -4.89 7.87 -8.00
C GLN A 626 -4.44 6.61 -7.28
N PHE A 627 -4.80 5.43 -7.77
CA PHE A 627 -4.29 4.16 -7.24
C PHE A 627 -2.78 4.14 -7.23
N ARG A 628 -2.15 4.51 -8.36
CA ARG A 628 -0.69 4.56 -8.44
C ARG A 628 -0.11 5.51 -7.40
N TYR A 629 -0.66 6.70 -7.25
CA TYR A 629 -0.11 7.62 -6.26
C TYR A 629 -0.36 7.17 -4.81
N MET A 630 -1.50 6.57 -4.49
CA MET A 630 -1.76 5.97 -3.18
C MET A 630 -0.80 4.83 -2.85
N THR A 631 -0.25 4.14 -3.86
CA THR A 631 0.82 3.13 -3.66
C THR A 631 2.22 3.72 -3.51
N ARG A 632 2.37 5.04 -3.71
CA ARG A 632 3.68 5.73 -3.76
C ARG A 632 3.81 6.90 -2.80
N ALA A 633 2.73 7.44 -2.26
CA ALA A 633 2.73 8.52 -1.28
C ALA A 633 2.08 8.02 0.01
N ALA A 634 2.84 8.00 1.09
CA ALA A 634 2.41 7.50 2.41
C ALA A 634 1.89 6.06 2.43
N SER A 635 2.34 5.21 1.50
CA SER A 635 1.88 3.82 1.36
C SER A 635 2.69 2.80 2.19
N GLY A 636 3.73 3.24 2.90
CA GLY A 636 4.76 2.37 3.44
C GLY A 636 5.82 2.04 2.39
N HIS A 637 6.31 0.80 2.37
CA HIS A 637 7.43 0.37 1.52
C HIS A 637 7.02 -0.18 0.14
N ARG A 638 5.75 0.04 -0.25
CA ARG A 638 5.08 -0.36 -1.50
C ARG A 638 5.00 -1.86 -1.77
N VAL A 639 6.09 -2.60 -1.60
CA VAL A 639 6.20 -4.04 -1.78
C VAL A 639 6.48 -4.65 -0.41
N ASP A 640 5.67 -5.62 0.00
CA ASP A 640 5.70 -6.20 1.36
C ASP A 640 7.05 -6.88 1.69
N ASN A 641 7.79 -7.31 0.66
CA ASN A 641 9.11 -7.96 0.79
C ASN A 641 10.29 -6.99 0.60
N ARG A 642 10.06 -5.68 0.70
CA ARG A 642 11.12 -4.70 0.52
C ARG A 642 11.94 -4.55 1.81
N VAL A 643 13.24 -4.87 1.70
CA VAL A 643 14.20 -4.67 2.80
C VAL A 643 14.82 -3.27 2.67
N VAL A 644 14.82 -2.52 3.77
CA VAL A 644 15.54 -1.24 3.90
C VAL A 644 16.90 -1.52 4.50
N TYR A 645 17.94 -1.16 3.74
CA TYR A 645 19.33 -1.37 4.12
C TYR A 645 19.99 -0.08 4.60
N ASN A 646 19.49 1.08 4.15
CA ASN A 646 20.17 2.35 4.38
C ASN A 646 19.18 3.51 4.51
N VAL A 647 19.40 4.40 5.49
CA VAL A 647 18.79 5.72 5.58
C VAL A 647 19.91 6.74 5.43
N GLY A 648 19.71 7.73 4.57
CA GLY A 648 20.69 8.78 4.40
C GLY A 648 20.09 10.17 4.26
N SER A 649 20.87 11.15 4.66
CA SER A 649 20.51 12.57 4.63
C SER A 649 21.57 13.44 3.93
N ALA A 650 22.66 12.83 3.49
CA ALA A 650 23.83 13.42 2.87
C ALA A 650 24.43 12.42 1.88
N LEU A 651 25.43 12.85 1.11
CA LEU A 651 26.26 11.97 0.30
C LEU A 651 27.00 10.99 1.23
N PHE A 652 26.66 9.71 1.15
CA PHE A 652 27.32 8.69 1.94
C PHE A 652 28.51 8.09 1.18
N ARG A 653 29.68 8.72 1.33
CA ARG A 653 30.94 8.39 0.62
C ARG A 653 31.32 6.90 0.60
N PRO A 654 31.14 6.09 1.66
CA PRO A 654 31.44 4.65 1.60
C PRO A 654 30.66 3.88 0.53
N LEU A 655 29.44 4.34 0.21
CA LEU A 655 28.57 3.75 -0.79
C LEU A 655 28.58 4.51 -2.13
N TYR A 656 29.52 5.44 -2.29
CA TYR A 656 29.77 6.17 -3.52
C TYR A 656 30.96 5.57 -4.26
N ARG A 657 30.80 5.31 -5.55
CA ARG A 657 31.90 4.90 -6.44
C ARG A 657 32.31 6.07 -7.33
N ASP A 658 33.50 6.59 -7.09
CA ASP A 658 34.16 7.58 -7.94
C ASP A 658 34.59 6.92 -9.26
N PHE A 659 34.10 7.41 -10.39
CA PHE A 659 34.48 6.92 -11.72
C PHE A 659 34.46 8.03 -12.76
N GLU A 660 35.41 7.96 -13.69
CA GLU A 660 35.35 8.73 -14.93
C GLU A 660 34.21 8.24 -15.82
N TYR A 661 33.70 9.12 -16.69
CA TYR A 661 32.67 8.74 -17.66
C TYR A 661 33.23 7.70 -18.62
N ASP A 662 32.55 6.56 -18.70
CA ASP A 662 32.79 5.57 -19.72
C ASP A 662 31.48 5.37 -20.50
N PRO A 663 31.41 5.76 -21.79
CA PRO A 663 30.19 5.66 -22.59
C PRO A 663 29.71 4.22 -22.81
N VAL A 664 30.59 3.22 -22.68
CA VAL A 664 30.23 1.80 -22.73
C VAL A 664 29.56 1.39 -21.43
N LEU A 665 30.15 1.75 -20.29
CA LEU A 665 29.60 1.44 -18.97
C LEU A 665 28.35 2.28 -18.62
N ALA A 666 28.18 3.46 -19.23
CA ALA A 666 27.03 4.34 -19.08
C ALA A 666 25.71 3.69 -19.46
N VAL A 667 25.74 2.84 -20.50
CA VAL A 667 24.57 2.12 -21.00
C VAL A 667 23.97 1.22 -19.91
N ASP A 668 24.80 0.71 -19.01
CA ASP A 668 24.41 -0.15 -17.90
C ASP A 668 24.22 0.59 -16.57
N ASN A 669 24.29 1.93 -16.57
CA ASN A 669 24.43 2.78 -15.38
C ASN A 669 25.62 2.34 -14.49
N ASN A 670 26.71 1.89 -15.09
CA ASN A 670 27.92 1.44 -14.40
C ASN A 670 29.09 2.43 -14.51
N CYS A 671 28.87 3.65 -15.01
CA CYS A 671 29.86 4.72 -15.03
C CYS A 671 29.42 5.94 -14.21
N GLY A 672 30.38 6.75 -13.78
CA GLY A 672 30.14 8.09 -13.26
C GLY A 672 29.33 8.14 -11.97
N GLY A 673 30.00 8.31 -10.82
CA GLY A 673 29.33 8.62 -9.55
C GLY A 673 28.15 7.71 -9.20
N ASP A 674 28.38 6.39 -9.18
CA ASP A 674 27.36 5.39 -8.83
C ASP A 674 27.16 5.36 -7.31
N GLN A 675 25.94 5.64 -6.85
CA GLN A 675 25.51 5.42 -5.47
C GLN A 675 24.71 4.11 -5.44
N ARG A 676 25.36 2.99 -5.14
CA ARG A 676 24.63 1.77 -4.76
C ARG A 676 24.31 1.82 -3.27
N TYR A 677 23.09 1.45 -2.89
CA TYR A 677 22.58 1.82 -1.56
C TYR A 677 22.79 0.75 -0.48
N ASN A 678 22.99 -0.51 -0.88
CA ASN A 678 22.96 -1.65 0.04
C ASN A 678 24.34 -2.32 0.19
N LEU A 679 25.06 -2.49 -0.92
CA LEU A 679 26.45 -2.96 -0.91
C LEU A 679 27.26 -2.37 -2.07
N GLN A 680 28.51 -2.03 -1.79
CA GLN A 680 29.41 -1.40 -2.76
C GLN A 680 30.87 -1.78 -2.51
N GLY A 681 31.59 -2.10 -3.60
CA GLY A 681 33.04 -2.18 -3.61
C GLY A 681 33.65 -0.81 -3.91
N ARG A 682 34.61 -0.36 -3.11
CA ARG A 682 35.33 0.91 -3.30
C ARG A 682 36.83 0.66 -3.32
N PHE A 683 37.53 1.42 -4.16
CA PHE A 683 38.94 1.23 -4.44
C PHE A 683 39.67 2.55 -4.26
N GLU A 684 40.86 2.50 -3.67
CA GLU A 684 41.76 3.66 -3.60
C GLU A 684 42.28 4.05 -4.99
N LYS A 685 42.52 3.05 -5.85
CA LYS A 685 42.93 3.18 -7.25
C LYS A 685 41.85 2.59 -8.18
N PRO A 686 40.70 3.25 -8.35
CA PRO A 686 39.56 2.70 -9.11
C PRO A 686 39.91 2.30 -10.55
N GLU A 687 40.94 2.90 -11.14
CA GLU A 687 41.49 2.58 -12.46
C GLU A 687 42.19 1.21 -12.54
N LEU A 688 42.50 0.57 -11.40
CA LEU A 688 43.17 -0.74 -11.35
C LEU A 688 42.21 -1.89 -11.00
N TRP A 689 40.95 -1.59 -10.68
CA TRP A 689 40.01 -2.54 -10.11
C TRP A 689 38.64 -2.51 -10.78
N LYS A 690 38.14 -3.70 -11.09
CA LYS A 690 36.74 -3.90 -11.45
C LYS A 690 35.99 -4.59 -10.32
N ASN A 691 34.78 -4.09 -10.05
CA ASN A 691 33.82 -4.79 -9.23
C ASN A 691 33.16 -5.90 -10.07
N ALA A 692 33.74 -7.11 -10.00
CA ALA A 692 33.40 -8.23 -10.87
C ALA A 692 32.03 -8.84 -10.56
N ARG A 693 31.60 -8.83 -9.29
CA ARG A 693 30.27 -9.33 -8.89
C ARG A 693 29.79 -8.70 -7.60
N ASN A 694 28.54 -8.23 -7.59
CA ASN A 694 27.77 -7.97 -6.38
C ASN A 694 26.47 -8.79 -6.43
N SER A 695 26.10 -9.43 -5.34
CA SER A 695 24.81 -10.11 -5.24
C SER A 695 24.19 -9.98 -3.86
N ILE A 696 22.87 -9.85 -3.84
CA ILE A 696 22.03 -10.02 -2.65
C ILE A 696 21.16 -11.23 -2.90
N ARG A 697 21.09 -12.14 -1.94
CA ARG A 697 20.34 -13.39 -2.03
C ARG A 697 19.53 -13.60 -0.77
N LEU A 698 18.33 -14.12 -0.93
CA LEU A 698 17.39 -14.45 0.13
C LEU A 698 17.03 -15.92 0.00
N THR A 699 17.07 -16.63 1.12
CA THR A 699 16.59 -18.00 1.25
C THR A 699 15.50 -18.04 2.31
N ASN A 700 14.59 -19.01 2.18
CA ASN A 700 13.53 -19.18 3.15
C ASN A 700 14.09 -19.70 4.49
N LEU A 701 13.41 -19.42 5.60
CA LEU A 701 13.77 -19.91 6.93
C LEU A 701 12.78 -20.96 7.46
N CYS A 702 11.59 -21.04 6.88
CA CYS A 702 10.49 -21.85 7.39
C CYS A 702 9.92 -22.72 6.27
N TYR A 703 9.73 -24.00 6.51
CA TYR A 703 9.22 -24.95 5.50
C TYR A 703 8.09 -25.79 6.09
N VAL A 704 7.10 -26.12 5.26
CA VAL A 704 6.07 -27.12 5.58
C VAL A 704 6.40 -28.38 4.78
N THR A 705 6.54 -29.50 5.45
CA THR A 705 6.94 -30.78 4.86
C THR A 705 5.87 -31.84 5.08
N ASP A 706 6.02 -33.00 4.43
CA ASP A 706 5.20 -34.19 4.69
C ASP A 706 3.67 -33.98 4.61
N VAL A 707 3.21 -33.11 3.70
CA VAL A 707 1.78 -32.82 3.53
C VAL A 707 1.05 -34.07 3.00
N LYS A 708 0.21 -34.66 3.85
CA LYS A 708 -0.49 -35.92 3.58
C LYS A 708 -2.00 -35.75 3.69
N LEU A 709 -2.73 -36.48 2.85
CA LEU A 709 -4.19 -36.53 2.84
C LEU A 709 -4.65 -37.93 3.25
N SER A 710 -5.76 -37.99 3.98
CA SER A 710 -6.41 -39.26 4.38
C SER A 710 -7.89 -39.06 4.63
N GLY A 711 -8.68 -40.13 4.54
CA GLY A 711 -10.13 -40.09 4.79
C GLY A 711 -10.98 -39.82 3.53
N PRO A 712 -12.32 -39.75 3.68
CA PRO A 712 -13.25 -39.53 2.57
C PRO A 712 -13.26 -38.06 2.10
N THR A 713 -13.85 -37.79 0.93
CA THR A 713 -13.85 -36.44 0.32
C THR A 713 -14.65 -35.41 1.11
N ASP A 714 -15.73 -35.79 1.77
CA ASP A 714 -16.56 -34.92 2.63
C ASP A 714 -15.92 -34.57 3.98
N ALA A 715 -14.87 -35.30 4.38
CA ALA A 715 -14.14 -35.08 5.63
C ALA A 715 -12.65 -35.45 5.48
N THR A 716 -11.99 -34.91 4.44
CA THR A 716 -10.59 -35.20 4.15
C THR A 716 -9.70 -34.58 5.22
N ARG A 717 -8.95 -35.41 5.93
CA ARG A 717 -7.95 -34.98 6.91
C ARG A 717 -6.62 -34.73 6.23
N ILE A 718 -6.10 -33.54 6.44
CA ILE A 718 -4.77 -33.11 5.99
C ILE A 718 -3.86 -33.01 7.20
N THR A 719 -2.63 -33.52 7.08
CA THR A 719 -1.58 -33.42 8.10
C THR A 719 -0.30 -32.90 7.48
N TRP A 720 0.54 -32.22 8.25
CA TRP A 720 1.84 -31.73 7.81
C TRP A 720 2.86 -31.68 8.96
N ASP A 721 4.13 -31.64 8.58
CA ASP A 721 5.26 -31.36 9.46
C ASP A 721 5.85 -29.98 9.18
N LEU A 722 6.69 -29.51 10.10
CA LEU A 722 7.33 -28.21 10.05
C LEU A 722 8.84 -28.40 10.14
N ASP A 723 9.59 -27.72 9.27
CA ASP A 723 11.05 -27.65 9.31
C ASP A 723 11.53 -26.19 9.27
N GLY A 724 12.73 -25.92 9.80
CA GLY A 724 13.29 -24.58 9.93
C GLY A 724 12.86 -23.80 11.19
N LYS A 725 12.94 -22.48 11.13
CA LYS A 725 12.88 -21.56 12.29
C LYS A 725 11.47 -21.00 12.57
N TRP A 726 10.47 -21.87 12.69
CA TRP A 726 9.09 -21.48 12.99
C TRP A 726 8.92 -20.81 14.37
N ASP A 727 9.81 -21.11 15.31
CA ASP A 727 9.89 -20.51 16.64
C ASP A 727 10.12 -18.98 16.60
N LEU A 728 10.70 -18.47 15.50
CA LEU A 728 10.88 -17.03 15.28
C LEU A 728 9.59 -16.30 14.85
N CYS A 729 8.51 -17.03 14.55
CA CYS A 729 7.20 -16.49 14.19
C CYS A 729 6.06 -17.33 14.81
N PRO A 730 5.91 -17.34 16.14
CA PRO A 730 4.95 -18.20 16.85
C PRO A 730 3.48 -17.89 16.52
N ASP A 731 3.21 -16.68 16.04
CA ASP A 731 1.89 -16.20 15.59
C ASP A 731 1.58 -16.54 14.13
N ALA A 732 2.46 -17.27 13.43
CA ALA A 732 2.25 -17.64 12.04
C ALA A 732 1.00 -18.53 11.87
N THR A 733 0.24 -18.22 10.82
CA THR A 733 -0.89 -19.04 10.38
C THR A 733 -0.68 -19.52 8.94
N LEU A 734 -1.32 -20.64 8.61
CA LEU A 734 -1.31 -21.26 7.29
C LEU A 734 -2.71 -21.19 6.67
N SER A 735 -2.78 -20.84 5.39
CA SER A 735 -3.96 -21.04 4.57
C SER A 735 -3.76 -22.26 3.68
N ILE A 736 -4.83 -23.04 3.49
CA ILE A 736 -4.83 -24.28 2.70
C ILE A 736 -5.55 -24.04 1.38
N TYR A 737 -4.94 -24.47 0.29
CA TYR A 737 -5.43 -24.27 -1.07
C TYR A 737 -5.49 -25.60 -1.82
N LEU A 738 -6.52 -25.74 -2.66
CA LEU A 738 -6.59 -26.76 -3.71
C LEU A 738 -6.04 -26.14 -4.99
N GLN A 739 -5.04 -26.79 -5.60
CA GLN A 739 -4.52 -26.38 -6.89
C GLN A 739 -4.74 -27.46 -7.94
N GLN A 740 -5.35 -27.08 -9.06
CA GLN A 740 -5.45 -27.94 -10.24
C GLN A 740 -4.21 -27.79 -11.11
N LEU A 741 -3.69 -28.91 -11.61
CA LEU A 741 -2.50 -28.96 -12.45
C LEU A 741 -2.85 -29.35 -13.89
N GLY A 742 -2.22 -28.64 -14.83
CA GLY A 742 -2.19 -28.99 -16.25
C GLY A 742 -1.03 -29.93 -16.60
N ASP A 743 -0.82 -30.10 -17.90
CA ASP A 743 0.31 -30.87 -18.43
C ASP A 743 1.65 -30.31 -17.97
N GLY A 744 2.60 -31.21 -17.66
CA GLY A 744 3.89 -30.81 -17.10
C GLY A 744 3.83 -30.15 -15.71
N ASN A 745 2.75 -30.36 -14.94
CA ASN A 745 2.54 -29.80 -13.60
C ASN A 745 2.40 -28.28 -13.57
N VAL A 746 2.02 -27.68 -14.69
CA VAL A 746 1.76 -26.24 -14.77
C VAL A 746 0.51 -25.91 -13.94
N PRO A 747 0.59 -25.00 -12.95
CA PRO A 747 -0.57 -24.53 -12.21
C PRO A 747 -1.67 -23.97 -13.13
N ARG A 748 -2.93 -24.35 -12.91
CA ARG A 748 -4.10 -23.79 -13.62
C ARG A 748 -4.96 -22.95 -12.70
N ASP A 749 -5.57 -23.61 -11.73
CA ASP A 749 -6.50 -22.97 -10.81
C ASP A 749 -6.01 -23.15 -9.38
N LEU A 750 -6.09 -22.09 -8.58
CA LEU A 750 -5.77 -22.12 -7.17
C LEU A 750 -6.96 -21.59 -6.37
N LYS A 751 -7.60 -22.46 -5.58
CA LYS A 751 -8.72 -22.07 -4.73
C LYS A 751 -8.40 -22.31 -3.27
N ARG A 752 -8.58 -21.27 -2.46
CA ARG A 752 -8.45 -21.36 -1.01
C ARG A 752 -9.59 -22.20 -0.43
N LEU A 753 -9.25 -23.12 0.46
CA LEU A 753 -10.18 -24.00 1.18
C LEU A 753 -10.33 -23.56 2.63
N VAL A 754 -9.23 -23.24 3.31
CA VAL A 754 -9.22 -22.80 4.71
C VAL A 754 -8.28 -21.63 4.89
N ARG A 755 -8.63 -20.73 5.81
CA ARG A 755 -7.84 -19.55 6.19
C ARG A 755 -7.30 -19.69 7.60
N ARG A 756 -6.10 -19.16 7.84
CA ARG A 756 -5.56 -18.84 9.16
C ARG A 756 -5.54 -20.00 10.17
N VAL A 757 -5.17 -21.19 9.72
CA VAL A 757 -4.92 -22.32 10.64
C VAL A 757 -3.62 -22.04 11.40
N PRO A 758 -3.57 -22.10 12.74
CA PRO A 758 -2.31 -22.01 13.45
C PRO A 758 -1.31 -23.05 12.92
N HIS A 759 -0.08 -22.63 12.62
CA HIS A 759 0.90 -23.54 11.99
C HIS A 759 1.19 -24.78 12.87
N GLU A 760 1.12 -24.61 14.19
CA GLU A 760 1.30 -25.67 15.21
C GLU A 760 0.16 -26.71 15.23
N ALA A 761 -0.99 -26.43 14.61
CA ALA A 761 -2.12 -27.36 14.61
C ALA A 761 -1.77 -28.69 13.91
N LYS A 762 -0.82 -28.66 12.96
CA LYS A 762 -0.30 -29.80 12.17
C LYS A 762 -1.34 -30.66 11.45
N SER A 763 -2.62 -30.29 11.52
CA SER A 763 -3.72 -30.95 10.85
C SER A 763 -4.94 -30.04 10.67
N ALA A 764 -5.74 -30.33 9.65
CA ALA A 764 -7.03 -29.70 9.38
C ALA A 764 -7.97 -30.70 8.68
N THR A 765 -9.28 -30.50 8.78
CA THR A 765 -10.29 -31.32 8.07
C THR A 765 -11.00 -30.44 7.04
N LEU A 766 -11.10 -30.94 5.81
CA LEU A 766 -11.67 -30.22 4.66
C LEU A 766 -12.81 -31.01 4.02
N ASP A 767 -13.79 -30.30 3.47
CA ASP A 767 -14.78 -30.87 2.56
C ASP A 767 -14.35 -30.60 1.10
N LEU A 768 -14.07 -31.67 0.36
CA LEU A 768 -13.72 -31.71 -1.05
C LEU A 768 -14.85 -32.29 -1.93
N SER A 769 -15.99 -32.66 -1.35
CA SER A 769 -17.07 -33.37 -2.05
C SER A 769 -17.64 -32.62 -3.26
N GLY A 770 -17.66 -31.28 -3.20
CA GLY A 770 -18.10 -30.43 -4.32
C GLY A 770 -17.07 -30.24 -5.44
N ARG A 771 -16.01 -31.05 -5.50
CA ARG A 771 -14.88 -30.91 -6.44
C ARG A 771 -14.66 -32.22 -7.19
N HIS A 772 -14.51 -32.12 -8.50
CA HIS A 772 -14.26 -33.26 -9.36
C HIS A 772 -13.14 -32.94 -10.35
N GLY A 773 -12.39 -33.95 -10.77
CA GLY A 773 -11.36 -33.84 -11.78
C GLY A 773 -10.06 -34.53 -11.39
N LYS A 774 -9.05 -34.37 -12.25
CA LYS A 774 -7.76 -35.03 -12.08
C LYS A 774 -6.64 -34.05 -11.78
N ARG A 775 -5.58 -34.56 -11.17
CA ARG A 775 -4.29 -33.88 -10.96
C ARG A 775 -4.41 -32.64 -10.07
N PHE A 776 -5.00 -32.82 -8.90
CA PHE A 776 -4.98 -31.84 -7.84
C PHE A 776 -3.76 -32.01 -6.94
N ARG A 777 -3.35 -30.92 -6.30
CA ARG A 777 -2.50 -30.95 -5.10
C ARG A 777 -3.06 -30.01 -4.04
N ILE A 778 -2.80 -30.30 -2.78
CA ILE A 778 -2.98 -29.35 -1.69
C ILE A 778 -1.71 -28.52 -1.58
N ILE A 779 -1.86 -27.22 -1.44
CA ILE A 779 -0.77 -26.29 -1.10
C ILE A 779 -1.12 -25.63 0.23
N LEU A 780 -0.21 -25.68 1.17
CA LEU A 780 -0.23 -24.87 2.39
C LEU A 780 0.68 -23.67 2.18
N ARG A 781 0.21 -22.48 2.50
CA ARG A 781 1.01 -21.25 2.45
C ARG A 781 0.92 -20.52 3.77
N LYS A 782 2.04 -19.96 4.22
CA LYS A 782 2.07 -19.04 5.34
C LYS A 782 1.33 -17.75 4.96
N ASP A 783 0.41 -17.32 5.81
CA ASP A 783 -0.34 -16.09 5.57
C ASP A 783 0.62 -14.89 5.54
N GLY A 784 0.49 -14.05 4.49
CA GLY A 784 1.38 -12.92 4.22
C GLY A 784 2.70 -13.30 3.53
N ASP A 785 2.99 -14.59 3.32
CA ASP A 785 4.19 -15.06 2.65
C ASP A 785 3.85 -16.19 1.66
N PRO A 786 3.46 -15.86 0.42
CA PRO A 786 2.99 -16.85 -0.55
C PRO A 786 4.06 -17.86 -0.98
N GLU A 787 5.34 -17.57 -0.71
CA GLU A 787 6.50 -18.38 -1.08
C GLU A 787 6.89 -19.37 0.02
N THR A 788 6.43 -19.15 1.26
CA THR A 788 6.68 -20.05 2.39
C THR A 788 5.54 -21.04 2.54
N GLY A 789 5.82 -22.33 2.46
CA GLY A 789 4.77 -23.33 2.52
C GLY A 789 5.23 -24.75 2.25
N GLY A 790 4.28 -25.56 1.80
CA GLY A 790 4.47 -26.97 1.48
C GLY A 790 3.33 -27.49 0.63
N GLN A 791 3.52 -28.65 0.01
CA GLN A 791 2.54 -29.23 -0.90
C GLN A 791 2.42 -30.74 -0.72
N SER A 792 1.24 -31.26 -1.04
CA SER A 792 1.01 -32.70 -1.08
C SER A 792 1.51 -33.32 -2.38
N ALA A 793 1.57 -34.66 -2.40
CA ALA A 793 1.56 -35.41 -3.64
C ALA A 793 0.29 -35.10 -4.47
N GLN A 794 0.34 -35.40 -5.77
CA GLN A 794 -0.80 -35.25 -6.66
C GLN A 794 -1.86 -36.33 -6.39
N PHE A 795 -3.14 -35.96 -6.53
CA PHE A 795 -4.28 -36.87 -6.38
C PHE A 795 -5.41 -36.49 -7.34
N ASP A 796 -6.35 -37.42 -7.52
CA ASP A 796 -7.58 -37.22 -8.30
C ASP A 796 -8.78 -37.15 -7.35
N LEU A 797 -9.83 -36.42 -7.75
CA LEU A 797 -11.10 -36.34 -7.05
C LEU A 797 -12.20 -36.88 -7.97
N GLU A 798 -12.81 -37.99 -7.55
CA GLU A 798 -13.87 -38.69 -8.29
C GLU A 798 -15.15 -37.87 -8.43
#